data_AF-A0A845LIA7-F1
#
_entry.id   AF-A0A845LIA7-F1
#
_cell.length_a   1.000
_cell.length_b   1.000
_cell.length_c   1.000
_cell.angle_alpha   90.00
_cell.angle_beta   90.00
_cell.angle_gamma   90.00
#
_symmetry.space_group_name_H-M   'P 1'
#
loop_
_entity.id
_entity.type
_entity.pdbx_description
1 polymer ?
#
loop_
_entity_poly.entity_id
_entity_poly.type
_entity_poly.pdbx_seq_one_letter_code
_entity_poly.pdbx_strand_id
1 'polypeptide(L)'
;MKKTTVIFIILLLSLSIAGIMTFRLTMSTFGGFFEDSPMLANLFAVASSDPDKGIYVIDSGKRGLKKVDREGRYDNLILDSSDELFSLTDKKEQYNNYIINDLDVDSEGNLYILRSYLNMGDLVVQKEQIWKYRPDDWKAPTLVHEQKYEDNQALIRSGKITSLTCRQDGLYFFFVDNQEVTLKRIGTDNRVNPLFTFPIPDGRSIHEITGYMPGWIYYTTELGELYRVDSRGESQTVPAELTSNTKKRSAIPQFLHLRNDADGNGFLYYIMPNENALYRISISHPEQRQVVFSGAMLPSPPPEGAWLINDYAVTDHEIIVATNDKPNNKTSRSDSSEDKLYLIDGQGSVKMISTFNPAAKEWVDQGTVLLLCMVVILMMAYTTYFAYLHILNRRLNIMIKQSLVSVVVFAIVVVGVGIVMRGQLEKYNPNITEEMKMLAQSGARFIEGDALQRIEQSRDCKGADYLKIQKSLHDLTIDEQIGYFSSLYQFAGGKLYPVIVGNDPDISLFQPVMALLGDGQYPASMKKCAQGSPIETATVQSDLGRWGAAFAPVKNSQGQVVGVFEVGRQSHGFEMKREAMISSIRENVFTSMTALFVAFMMVTLLLQRRIRQLRDSVHALEASHGTVATEVSVTSTDELGDLGRQFNHMARQIQMTIQHVTALKEAYSRFFPEHYLKALNKEITELKLGDNRELDQTVIMVSNLRRFQEQIKGKSSDYIFQYANLFFMQVGEVIQQQGGVICEYLESGVFVLFEGDVDGALDAAIEMVQRVRAGNRDAASLIAVASDEASDVDRNGVSPLENRNPAMNMKAGIALHYGQVKLGIMGTVTEGEKERDKKAERLEGNILSPDVTLSMLMDKLAEVIDVSILTTAAFIGELKNPDQYQFRSIGKLRFRGWERAVEMVDVYDSDSEYQKRRKGASQNMFNDAIRCYQNGGFAVARQGFLEVIRQNPEDKVAQLYFFQCDRYIAAGGVSDDWDGALNVTEAENG
;
A
#
# COMPACT_ATOMS: atom_id res chain seq x y z
N MET A 1 4.34 7.48 14.55
CA MET A 1 3.03 7.15 13.91
C MET A 1 1.89 7.72 14.75
N LYS A 2 0.85 8.31 14.16
CA LYS A 2 -0.32 8.82 14.92
C LYS A 2 -1.11 7.63 15.52
N LYS A 3 -1.67 7.78 16.74
CA LYS A 3 -2.50 6.76 17.43
C LYS A 3 -3.53 6.08 16.50
N THR A 4 -4.16 6.85 15.61
CA THR A 4 -5.15 6.36 14.63
C THR A 4 -4.58 5.38 13.59
N THR A 5 -3.30 5.52 13.21
CA THR A 5 -2.65 4.62 12.25
C THR A 5 -2.34 3.27 12.90
N VAL A 6 -1.95 3.28 14.19
CA VAL A 6 -1.71 2.07 14.97
C VAL A 6 -3.00 1.30 15.18
N ILE A 7 -4.10 1.99 15.55
CA ILE A 7 -5.42 1.39 15.72
C ILE A 7 -5.92 0.73 14.42
N PHE A 8 -5.70 1.37 13.26
CA PHE A 8 -6.08 0.79 11.97
C PHE A 8 -5.28 -0.46 11.61
N ILE A 9 -3.96 -0.46 11.87
CA ILE A 9 -3.11 -1.64 11.64
C ILE A 9 -3.53 -2.78 12.55
N ILE A 10 -3.81 -2.52 13.83
CA ILE A 10 -4.32 -3.52 14.78
C ILE A 10 -5.66 -4.08 14.29
N LEU A 11 -6.57 -3.22 13.82
CA LEU A 11 -7.85 -3.63 13.24
C LEU A 11 -7.65 -4.54 12.02
N LEU A 12 -6.76 -4.19 11.08
CA LEU A 12 -6.43 -5.01 9.91
C LEU A 12 -5.80 -6.35 10.30
N LEU A 13 -4.89 -6.36 11.26
CA LEU A 13 -4.26 -7.58 11.78
C LEU A 13 -5.30 -8.47 12.45
N SER A 14 -6.18 -7.89 13.28
CA SER A 14 -7.25 -8.62 13.94
C SER A 14 -8.28 -9.17 12.96
N LEU A 15 -8.61 -8.43 11.89
CA LEU A 15 -9.48 -8.91 10.81
C LEU A 15 -8.80 -10.03 10.01
N SER A 16 -7.49 -9.93 9.76
CA SER A 16 -6.72 -10.95 9.06
C SER A 16 -6.59 -12.23 9.90
N ILE A 17 -6.29 -12.09 11.20
CA ILE A 17 -6.21 -13.20 12.14
C ILE A 17 -7.59 -13.85 12.30
N ALA A 18 -8.65 -13.05 12.48
CA ALA A 18 -10.02 -13.56 12.56
C ALA A 18 -10.45 -14.25 11.26
N GLY A 19 -10.06 -13.70 10.10
CA GLY A 19 -10.28 -14.29 8.79
C GLY A 19 -9.51 -15.58 8.55
N ILE A 20 -8.27 -15.69 9.03
CA ILE A 20 -7.47 -16.92 8.97
C ILE A 20 -8.01 -17.94 9.98
N MET A 21 -8.45 -17.52 11.16
CA MET A 21 -9.09 -18.39 12.15
C MET A 21 -10.43 -18.88 11.66
N THR A 22 -11.31 -18.03 11.10
CA THR A 22 -12.54 -18.51 10.44
C THR A 22 -12.19 -19.40 9.27
N PHE A 23 -11.26 -19.03 8.39
CA PHE A 23 -10.89 -19.90 7.27
C PHE A 23 -10.33 -21.24 7.72
N ARG A 24 -9.51 -21.29 8.79
CA ARG A 24 -9.02 -22.56 9.35
C ARG A 24 -10.10 -23.33 10.08
N LEU A 25 -10.95 -22.66 10.87
CA LEU A 25 -12.09 -23.28 11.52
C LEU A 25 -13.04 -23.81 10.46
N THR A 26 -13.51 -23.01 9.51
CA THR A 26 -14.27 -23.41 8.33
C THR A 26 -13.56 -24.48 7.52
N MET A 27 -12.25 -24.46 7.29
CA MET A 27 -11.59 -25.60 6.61
C MET A 27 -11.60 -26.86 7.48
N SER A 28 -11.49 -26.76 8.81
CA SER A 28 -11.58 -27.90 9.72
C SER A 28 -13.02 -28.37 10.00
N THR A 29 -14.00 -27.48 9.95
CA THR A 29 -15.42 -27.71 10.31
C THR A 29 -16.32 -27.79 9.09
N PHE A 30 -15.94 -27.22 7.95
CA PHE A 30 -16.57 -27.40 6.63
C PHE A 30 -15.79 -28.35 5.71
N GLY A 31 -14.47 -28.48 5.84
CA GLY A 31 -13.72 -29.56 5.17
C GLY A 31 -14.17 -30.94 5.67
N GLY A 32 -14.34 -31.08 6.98
CA GLY A 32 -14.98 -32.25 7.61
C GLY A 32 -16.52 -32.24 7.62
N PHE A 33 -17.18 -31.37 6.84
CA PHE A 33 -18.66 -31.30 6.73
C PHE A 33 -19.18 -31.94 5.45
N PHE A 34 -18.29 -32.10 4.47
CA PHE A 34 -18.54 -32.89 3.28
C PHE A 34 -17.83 -34.24 3.30
N GLU A 35 -16.93 -34.46 4.26
CA GLU A 35 -16.61 -35.82 4.70
C GLU A 35 -17.72 -36.22 5.64
N ASP A 36 -18.55 -37.15 5.17
CA ASP A 36 -19.54 -37.83 5.98
C ASP A 36 -18.88 -38.22 7.32
N SER A 37 -19.58 -38.02 8.45
CA SER A 37 -19.24 -38.67 9.73
C SER A 37 -18.68 -40.07 9.44
N PRO A 38 -17.65 -40.58 10.16
CA PRO A 38 -17.04 -41.86 9.85
C PRO A 38 -18.09 -42.97 10.00
N MET A 39 -18.85 -43.19 8.95
CA MET A 39 -19.71 -44.33 8.77
C MET A 39 -18.85 -45.37 8.09
N LEU A 40 -19.08 -46.62 8.46
CA LEU A 40 -18.58 -47.74 7.69
C LEU A 40 -19.34 -47.68 6.36
N ALA A 41 -18.65 -47.22 5.32
CA ALA A 41 -19.20 -47.08 3.98
C ALA A 41 -18.20 -47.66 2.98
N ASN A 42 -18.70 -48.52 2.10
CA ASN A 42 -17.93 -49.28 1.14
C ASN A 42 -16.81 -50.13 1.80
N LEU A 43 -17.17 -50.98 2.77
CA LEU A 43 -16.32 -52.02 3.34
C LEU A 43 -15.87 -53.00 2.26
N PHE A 44 -14.56 -53.16 2.09
CA PHE A 44 -13.97 -54.09 1.11
C PHE A 44 -13.33 -55.31 1.75
N ALA A 45 -12.69 -55.15 2.91
CA ALA A 45 -12.12 -56.28 3.62
C ALA A 45 -12.14 -56.07 5.13
N VAL A 46 -12.11 -57.17 5.88
CA VAL A 46 -12.06 -57.18 7.34
C VAL A 46 -11.00 -58.16 7.84
N ALA A 47 -10.21 -57.76 8.82
CA ALA A 47 -9.50 -58.70 9.67
C ALA A 47 -9.63 -58.32 11.14
N SER A 48 -9.35 -59.27 12.01
CA SER A 48 -9.44 -59.07 13.45
C SER A 48 -8.38 -59.87 14.18
N SER A 49 -7.93 -59.29 15.29
CA SER A 49 -7.11 -59.95 16.29
C SER A 49 -7.98 -60.50 17.44
N ASP A 50 -7.43 -61.46 18.20
CA ASP A 50 -8.08 -62.19 19.33
C ASP A 50 -8.81 -61.24 20.35
N PRO A 51 -9.78 -61.71 21.17
CA PRO A 51 -10.94 -61.00 21.74
C PRO A 51 -10.79 -59.58 22.32
N ASP A 52 -9.59 -59.15 22.72
CA ASP A 52 -9.35 -57.84 23.34
C ASP A 52 -8.74 -56.79 22.37
N LYS A 53 -8.42 -57.18 21.13
CA LYS A 53 -7.73 -56.34 20.15
C LYS A 53 -8.68 -56.07 18.97
N GLY A 54 -8.92 -54.80 18.63
CA GLY A 54 -9.99 -54.35 17.71
C GLY A 54 -10.00 -54.95 16.30
N ILE A 55 -11.09 -54.67 15.58
CA ILE A 55 -11.40 -55.10 14.21
C ILE A 55 -10.83 -54.07 13.23
N TYR A 56 -10.08 -54.52 12.23
CA TYR A 56 -9.54 -53.69 11.16
C TYR A 56 -10.40 -53.83 9.92
N VAL A 57 -10.72 -52.69 9.32
CA VAL A 57 -11.62 -52.60 8.19
C VAL A 57 -10.95 -51.78 7.09
N ILE A 58 -10.92 -52.34 5.88
CA ILE A 58 -10.65 -51.60 4.66
C ILE A 58 -11.95 -50.95 4.20
N ASP A 59 -11.91 -49.63 4.01
CA ASP A 59 -13.02 -48.86 3.49
C ASP A 59 -12.56 -47.84 2.43
N SER A 60 -13.44 -46.90 2.10
CA SER A 60 -13.14 -45.79 1.20
C SER A 60 -12.54 -46.26 -0.14
N GLY A 61 -13.11 -47.33 -0.72
CA GLY A 61 -12.68 -47.80 -2.02
C GLY A 61 -11.30 -48.49 -2.01
N LYS A 62 -10.98 -49.27 -0.99
CA LYS A 62 -9.65 -49.89 -0.78
C LYS A 62 -8.52 -48.89 -0.49
N ARG A 63 -8.80 -47.66 -0.05
CA ARG A 63 -7.77 -46.66 0.27
C ARG A 63 -7.72 -46.30 1.75
N GLY A 64 -8.82 -46.50 2.48
CA GLY A 64 -8.91 -46.23 3.91
C GLY A 64 -8.67 -47.48 4.75
N LEU A 65 -8.15 -47.27 5.96
CA LEU A 65 -8.05 -48.31 6.99
C LEU A 65 -8.52 -47.75 8.33
N LYS A 66 -9.56 -48.37 8.89
CA LYS A 66 -10.14 -48.01 10.19
C LYS A 66 -10.02 -49.15 11.19
N LYS A 67 -9.83 -48.80 12.46
CA LYS A 67 -9.93 -49.73 13.60
C LYS A 67 -11.20 -49.47 14.39
N VAL A 68 -12.02 -50.50 14.54
CA VAL A 68 -13.31 -50.48 15.23
C VAL A 68 -13.26 -51.44 16.41
N ASP A 69 -13.73 -51.04 17.58
CA ASP A 69 -13.88 -51.97 18.70
C ASP A 69 -15.15 -52.85 18.56
N ARG A 70 -15.30 -53.86 19.43
CA ARG A 70 -16.45 -54.78 19.38
C ARG A 70 -17.77 -54.14 19.84
N GLU A 71 -17.74 -52.90 20.32
CA GLU A 71 -18.89 -52.07 20.65
C GLU A 71 -19.25 -51.06 19.55
N GLY A 72 -18.47 -50.99 18.46
CA GLY A 72 -18.70 -50.09 17.33
C GLY A 72 -18.13 -48.69 17.50
N ARG A 73 -17.22 -48.47 18.46
CA ARG A 73 -16.49 -47.21 18.64
C ARG A 73 -15.20 -47.22 17.84
N TYR A 74 -14.88 -46.07 17.25
CA TYR A 74 -13.63 -45.85 16.54
C TYR A 74 -12.50 -45.64 17.53
N ASP A 75 -11.48 -46.49 17.47
CA ASP A 75 -10.37 -46.48 18.42
C ASP A 75 -9.18 -45.65 17.90
N ASN A 76 -9.09 -45.40 16.59
CA ASN A 76 -8.31 -44.36 15.89
C ASN A 76 -8.35 -44.63 14.36
N LEU A 77 -8.31 -43.60 13.54
CA LEU A 77 -8.07 -43.73 12.08
C LEU A 77 -6.60 -44.07 11.86
N ILE A 78 -6.30 -45.19 11.19
CA ILE A 78 -4.92 -45.67 11.00
C ILE A 78 -4.34 -45.13 9.70
N LEU A 79 -5.14 -45.14 8.63
CA LEU A 79 -4.81 -44.52 7.35
C LEU A 79 -6.07 -43.82 6.84
N ASP A 80 -5.99 -42.51 6.66
CA ASP A 80 -7.04 -41.74 5.99
C ASP A 80 -6.76 -41.69 4.48
N SER A 81 -7.83 -41.78 3.69
CA SER A 81 -7.84 -41.43 2.27
C SER A 81 -7.39 -39.98 2.01
N SER A 82 -7.55 -39.09 3.01
CA SER A 82 -7.28 -37.65 2.91
C SER A 82 -5.88 -37.22 3.40
N ASP A 83 -5.27 -37.94 4.35
CA ASP A 83 -4.09 -37.46 5.10
C ASP A 83 -2.77 -37.54 4.32
N GLU A 84 -2.67 -38.37 3.28
CA GLU A 84 -1.47 -38.40 2.43
C GLU A 84 -1.53 -37.42 1.24
N LEU A 85 -2.62 -36.66 1.08
CA LEU A 85 -2.79 -35.72 -0.04
C LEU A 85 -1.96 -34.42 0.10
N PHE A 86 -1.38 -34.14 1.28
CA PHE A 86 -0.74 -32.85 1.59
C PHE A 86 0.70 -32.92 2.11
N SER A 87 1.52 -33.86 1.63
CA SER A 87 2.98 -33.71 1.72
C SER A 87 3.53 -32.90 0.53
N LEU A 88 3.29 -31.58 0.54
CA LEU A 88 3.78 -30.63 -0.48
C LEU A 88 5.28 -30.30 -0.38
N THR A 89 6.03 -30.97 0.50
CA THR A 89 7.40 -30.55 0.84
C THR A 89 8.51 -31.20 0.03
N ASP A 90 8.31 -32.33 -0.64
CA ASP A 90 9.36 -32.95 -1.46
C ASP A 90 9.06 -32.93 -2.95
N LYS A 91 9.73 -32.01 -3.65
CA LYS A 91 9.63 -31.73 -5.09
C LYS A 91 10.22 -32.82 -6.00
N LYS A 92 10.45 -34.04 -5.51
CA LYS A 92 10.87 -35.17 -6.34
C LYS A 92 10.31 -36.46 -5.74
N GLU A 93 9.54 -37.17 -6.57
CA GLU A 93 9.24 -38.61 -6.45
C GLU A 93 8.41 -39.04 -5.23
N GLN A 94 7.07 -39.07 -5.38
CA GLN A 94 6.29 -40.32 -5.33
C GLN A 94 4.79 -40.01 -5.36
N TYR A 95 4.15 -40.45 -6.43
CA TYR A 95 2.71 -40.65 -6.49
C TYR A 95 2.35 -41.73 -5.44
N ASN A 96 1.79 -41.37 -4.28
CA ASN A 96 1.24 -42.35 -3.33
C ASN A 96 -0.17 -42.79 -3.74
N ASN A 97 -0.32 -43.17 -5.01
CA ASN A 97 -1.56 -43.73 -5.52
C ASN A 97 -1.53 -45.24 -5.31
N TYR A 98 -1.99 -45.71 -4.16
CA TYR A 98 -2.07 -47.13 -3.85
C TYR A 98 -3.51 -47.55 -3.51
N ILE A 99 -3.77 -48.85 -3.64
CA ILE A 99 -4.93 -49.50 -3.03
C ILE A 99 -4.46 -50.60 -2.09
N ILE A 100 -5.28 -50.92 -1.10
CA ILE A 100 -5.08 -51.98 -0.14
C ILE A 100 -5.84 -53.20 -0.64
N ASN A 101 -5.11 -54.20 -1.13
CA ASN A 101 -5.71 -55.40 -1.70
C ASN A 101 -5.97 -56.50 -0.67
N ASP A 102 -5.20 -56.52 0.40
CA ASP A 102 -5.28 -57.57 1.42
C ASP A 102 -4.69 -57.08 2.74
N LEU A 103 -5.16 -57.64 3.85
CA LEU A 103 -4.61 -57.40 5.17
C LEU A 103 -4.80 -58.61 6.09
N ASP A 104 -3.89 -58.78 7.06
CA ASP A 104 -4.07 -59.74 8.13
C ASP A 104 -3.31 -59.32 9.39
N VAL A 105 -3.70 -59.87 10.55
CA VAL A 105 -3.18 -59.49 11.87
C VAL A 105 -2.59 -60.70 12.58
N ASP A 106 -1.38 -60.56 13.11
CA ASP A 106 -0.77 -61.62 13.92
C ASP A 106 -1.31 -61.66 15.37
N SER A 107 -0.98 -62.71 16.12
CA SER A 107 -1.41 -62.88 17.51
C SER A 107 -0.90 -61.77 18.45
N GLU A 108 0.20 -61.11 18.10
CA GLU A 108 0.74 -59.97 18.86
C GLU A 108 -0.05 -58.68 18.59
N GLY A 109 -0.85 -58.63 17.52
CA GLY A 109 -1.63 -57.48 17.09
C GLY A 109 -0.90 -56.61 16.08
N ASN A 110 0.20 -57.09 15.48
CA ASN A 110 0.81 -56.40 14.36
C ASN A 110 -0.04 -56.62 13.10
N LEU A 111 -0.38 -55.52 12.44
CA LEU A 111 -1.17 -55.53 11.21
C LEU A 111 -0.23 -55.54 10.00
N TYR A 112 -0.46 -56.47 9.07
CA TYR A 112 0.21 -56.53 7.77
C TYR A 112 -0.75 -56.09 6.69
N ILE A 113 -0.29 -55.20 5.81
CA ILE A 113 -1.10 -54.61 4.74
C ILE A 113 -0.39 -54.79 3.41
N LEU A 114 -1.10 -55.32 2.40
CA LEU A 114 -0.65 -55.35 1.01
C LEU A 114 -1.11 -54.08 0.28
N ARG A 115 -0.16 -53.22 -0.05
CA ARG A 115 -0.38 -52.01 -0.85
C ARG A 115 0.07 -52.23 -2.30
N SER A 116 -0.83 -52.07 -3.25
CA SER A 116 -0.54 -52.11 -4.68
C SER A 116 -0.55 -50.69 -5.23
N TYR A 117 0.60 -50.21 -5.71
CA TYR A 117 0.79 -48.85 -6.24
C TYR A 117 0.47 -48.83 -7.72
N LEU A 118 -0.40 -47.91 -8.12
CA LEU A 118 -0.97 -47.81 -9.44
C LEU A 118 -0.29 -46.71 -10.26
N ASN A 119 -0.31 -46.86 -11.58
CA ASN A 119 0.15 -45.86 -12.54
C ASN A 119 -0.74 -44.59 -12.54
N MET A 120 -0.41 -43.57 -13.34
CA MET A 120 -1.19 -42.31 -13.42
C MET A 120 -2.65 -42.49 -13.88
N GLY A 121 -3.01 -43.66 -14.41
CA GLY A 121 -4.37 -44.02 -14.82
C GLY A 121 -5.17 -44.74 -13.73
N ASP A 122 -4.62 -44.94 -12.52
CA ASP A 122 -5.22 -45.67 -11.40
C ASP A 122 -5.60 -47.13 -11.74
N LEU A 123 -4.95 -47.72 -12.74
CA LEU A 123 -5.33 -49.03 -13.28
C LEU A 123 -4.20 -50.05 -13.22
N VAL A 124 -2.99 -49.71 -13.69
CA VAL A 124 -1.89 -50.69 -13.79
C VAL A 124 -1.01 -50.64 -12.54
N VAL A 125 -0.77 -51.78 -11.92
CA VAL A 125 0.10 -51.96 -10.74
C VAL A 125 1.56 -51.88 -11.16
N GLN A 126 2.27 -50.86 -10.65
CA GLN A 126 3.70 -50.66 -10.87
C GLN A 126 4.57 -51.40 -9.85
N LYS A 127 4.08 -51.49 -8.60
CA LYS A 127 4.76 -52.19 -7.52
C LYS A 127 3.78 -52.60 -6.43
N GLU A 128 4.14 -53.64 -5.68
CA GLU A 128 3.44 -54.10 -4.49
C GLU A 128 4.35 -54.06 -3.27
N GLN A 129 3.79 -53.65 -2.13
CA GLN A 129 4.52 -53.52 -0.89
C GLN A 129 3.73 -54.12 0.27
N ILE A 130 4.38 -54.95 1.08
CA ILE A 130 3.81 -55.45 2.34
C ILE A 130 4.36 -54.61 3.48
N TRP A 131 3.47 -53.93 4.20
CA TRP A 131 3.80 -53.05 5.32
C TRP A 131 3.34 -53.67 6.65
N LYS A 132 4.18 -53.59 7.68
CA LYS A 132 3.86 -54.01 9.05
C LYS A 132 3.65 -52.80 9.95
N TYR A 133 2.49 -52.74 10.59
CA TYR A 133 2.09 -51.74 11.58
C TYR A 133 2.10 -52.37 12.96
N ARG A 134 2.72 -51.69 13.92
CA ARG A 134 2.76 -52.15 15.31
C ARG A 134 1.64 -51.48 16.10
N PRO A 135 0.96 -52.20 17.01
CA PRO A 135 -0.14 -51.63 17.79
C PRO A 135 0.28 -50.46 18.69
N ASP A 136 1.56 -50.38 19.08
CA ASP A 136 2.11 -49.31 19.92
C ASP A 136 2.63 -48.09 19.13
N ASP A 137 2.83 -48.21 17.80
CA ASP A 137 3.40 -47.15 16.96
C ASP A 137 2.88 -47.24 15.51
N TRP A 138 1.64 -46.80 15.32
CA TRP A 138 0.96 -46.78 14.02
C TRP A 138 1.57 -45.78 13.02
N LYS A 139 2.29 -44.77 13.50
CA LYS A 139 2.81 -43.67 12.66
C LYS A 139 4.13 -44.00 11.97
N ALA A 140 4.81 -45.06 12.39
CA ALA A 140 6.08 -45.49 11.83
C ALA A 140 6.02 -46.95 11.32
N PRO A 141 5.25 -47.23 10.26
CA PRO A 141 5.17 -48.58 9.72
C PRO A 141 6.50 -49.03 9.12
N THR A 142 6.75 -50.34 9.16
CA THR A 142 7.96 -50.95 8.59
C THR A 142 7.63 -51.62 7.26
N LEU A 143 8.35 -51.27 6.19
CA LEU A 143 8.27 -51.99 4.91
C LEU A 143 8.96 -53.34 5.06
N VAL A 144 8.23 -54.42 4.78
CA VAL A 144 8.70 -55.81 5.01
C VAL A 144 9.04 -56.51 3.69
N HIS A 145 8.30 -56.22 2.63
CA HIS A 145 8.58 -56.74 1.30
C HIS A 145 8.16 -55.74 0.21
N GLU A 146 8.93 -55.67 -0.87
CA GLU A 146 8.60 -54.89 -2.07
C GLU A 146 8.83 -55.75 -3.31
N GLN A 147 7.86 -55.73 -4.22
CA GLN A 147 7.94 -56.32 -5.55
C GLN A 147 7.67 -55.23 -6.59
N LYS A 148 8.60 -55.02 -7.52
CA LYS A 148 8.42 -54.09 -8.65
C LYS A 148 8.08 -54.87 -9.92
N TYR A 149 7.28 -54.25 -10.79
CA TYR A 149 6.90 -54.79 -12.09
C TYR A 149 7.44 -53.91 -13.20
N GLU A 150 7.66 -54.49 -14.39
CA GLU A 150 8.01 -53.73 -15.59
C GLU A 150 6.75 -53.12 -16.23
N ASP A 151 6.88 -51.96 -16.87
CA ASP A 151 5.76 -51.23 -17.48
C ASP A 151 5.00 -52.01 -18.58
N ASN A 152 5.57 -53.11 -19.08
CA ASN A 152 4.97 -53.97 -20.10
C ASN A 152 4.03 -55.05 -19.53
N GLN A 153 3.99 -55.23 -18.21
CA GLN A 153 3.12 -56.20 -17.55
C GLN A 153 1.79 -55.53 -17.26
N ALA A 154 0.73 -55.89 -18.00
CA ALA A 154 -0.62 -55.39 -17.78
C ALA A 154 -1.25 -56.02 -16.52
N LEU A 155 -0.68 -55.74 -15.34
CA LEU A 155 -1.19 -56.15 -14.04
C LEU A 155 -2.19 -55.09 -13.57
N ILE A 156 -3.48 -55.39 -13.62
CA ILE A 156 -4.52 -54.37 -13.46
C ILE A 156 -5.17 -54.50 -12.08
N ARG A 157 -5.02 -53.47 -11.26
CA ARG A 157 -5.47 -53.31 -9.86
C ARG A 157 -5.01 -54.38 -8.86
N SER A 158 -4.73 -55.61 -9.30
CA SER A 158 -4.09 -56.66 -8.52
C SER A 158 -2.76 -57.04 -9.16
N GLY A 159 -1.70 -57.18 -8.36
CA GLY A 159 -0.42 -57.65 -8.84
C GLY A 159 -0.30 -59.17 -8.70
N LYS A 160 0.92 -59.65 -8.41
CA LYS A 160 1.23 -61.08 -8.28
C LYS A 160 1.21 -61.57 -6.84
N ILE A 161 1.09 -60.67 -5.85
CA ILE A 161 1.04 -61.02 -4.43
C ILE A 161 -0.41 -61.13 -3.98
N THR A 162 -0.78 -62.21 -3.27
CA THR A 162 -2.13 -62.41 -2.77
C THR A 162 -2.15 -63.31 -1.52
N SER A 163 -3.27 -63.28 -0.79
CA SER A 163 -3.58 -64.10 0.39
C SER A 163 -2.53 -63.98 1.48
N LEU A 164 -2.50 -62.81 2.13
CA LEU A 164 -1.78 -62.60 3.37
C LEU A 164 -2.40 -63.46 4.46
N THR A 165 -1.58 -64.26 5.14
CA THR A 165 -2.05 -65.10 6.26
C THR A 165 -1.00 -65.13 7.37
N CYS A 166 -1.34 -64.60 8.53
CA CYS A 166 -0.52 -64.58 9.73
C CYS A 166 -0.70 -65.88 10.52
N ARG A 167 0.41 -66.49 10.89
CA ARG A 167 0.47 -67.63 11.83
C ARG A 167 1.53 -67.34 12.89
N GLN A 168 1.60 -68.20 13.92
CA GLN A 168 2.53 -68.04 15.05
C GLN A 168 4.01 -67.91 14.62
N ASP A 169 4.38 -68.43 13.45
CA ASP A 169 5.77 -68.48 12.96
C ASP A 169 6.09 -67.50 11.82
N GLY A 170 5.15 -66.63 11.44
CA GLY A 170 5.38 -65.56 10.45
C GLY A 170 4.16 -65.24 9.58
N LEU A 171 4.38 -64.36 8.60
CA LEU A 171 3.39 -64.02 7.56
C LEU A 171 3.61 -64.89 6.32
N TYR A 172 2.56 -65.54 5.85
CA TYR A 172 2.52 -66.32 4.63
C TYR A 172 1.81 -65.54 3.52
N PHE A 173 2.29 -65.69 2.29
CA PHE A 173 1.62 -65.13 1.11
C PHE A 173 2.00 -65.91 -0.14
N PHE A 174 1.16 -65.82 -1.18
CA PHE A 174 1.44 -66.44 -2.47
C PHE A 174 1.97 -65.43 -3.46
N PHE A 175 2.93 -65.86 -4.27
CA PHE A 175 3.36 -65.18 -5.47
C PHE A 175 2.87 -65.99 -6.67
N VAL A 176 1.91 -65.45 -7.40
CA VAL A 176 1.26 -66.08 -8.56
C VAL A 176 1.93 -65.60 -9.84
N ASP A 177 2.56 -66.51 -10.56
CA ASP A 177 3.05 -66.29 -11.92
C ASP A 177 2.20 -67.08 -12.92
N ASN A 178 2.25 -66.73 -14.20
CA ASN A 178 1.29 -67.20 -15.22
C ASN A 178 1.13 -68.74 -15.31
N GLN A 179 2.12 -69.52 -14.87
CA GLN A 179 2.08 -70.99 -14.89
C GLN A 179 2.49 -71.65 -13.58
N GLU A 180 2.98 -70.89 -12.59
CA GLU A 180 3.50 -71.41 -11.33
C GLU A 180 3.12 -70.50 -10.16
N VAL A 181 2.85 -71.10 -9.02
CA VAL A 181 2.57 -70.39 -7.77
C VAL A 181 3.64 -70.74 -6.75
N THR A 182 4.18 -69.73 -6.08
CA THR A 182 5.13 -69.92 -4.99
C THR A 182 4.57 -69.40 -3.67
N LEU A 183 4.38 -70.29 -2.69
CA LEU A 183 4.14 -69.94 -1.30
C LEU A 183 5.43 -69.40 -0.68
N LYS A 184 5.38 -68.19 -0.15
CA LYS A 184 6.48 -67.50 0.52
C LYS A 184 6.11 -67.23 1.96
N ARG A 185 7.12 -67.19 2.83
CA ARG A 185 6.98 -66.80 4.23
C ARG A 185 7.94 -65.67 4.59
N ILE A 186 7.42 -64.68 5.29
CA ILE A 186 8.21 -63.68 5.99
C ILE A 186 8.36 -64.12 7.44
N GLY A 187 9.59 -64.45 7.84
CA GLY A 187 9.91 -64.80 9.22
C GLY A 187 9.92 -63.58 10.15
N THR A 188 10.09 -63.82 11.46
CA THR A 188 10.24 -62.76 12.47
C THR A 188 11.48 -61.88 12.25
N ASP A 189 12.43 -62.32 11.42
CA ASP A 189 13.61 -61.58 10.96
C ASP A 189 13.33 -60.66 9.74
N ASN A 190 12.06 -60.55 9.32
CA ASN A 190 11.60 -59.82 8.14
C ASN A 190 12.24 -60.29 6.82
N ARG A 191 12.75 -61.53 6.75
CA ARG A 191 13.27 -62.11 5.49
C ARG A 191 12.22 -62.95 4.79
N VAL A 192 12.10 -62.73 3.48
CA VAL A 192 11.21 -63.51 2.62
C VAL A 192 11.91 -64.79 2.18
N ASN A 193 11.32 -65.94 2.50
CA ASN A 193 11.80 -67.26 2.13
C ASN A 193 10.75 -68.00 1.29
N PRO A 194 11.08 -68.53 0.10
CA PRO A 194 10.17 -69.42 -0.63
C PRO A 194 10.07 -70.76 0.11
N LEU A 195 8.85 -71.28 0.28
CA LEU A 195 8.59 -72.53 1.00
C LEU A 195 8.19 -73.66 0.07
N PHE A 196 7.34 -73.37 -0.92
CA PHE A 196 6.74 -74.38 -1.79
C PHE A 196 6.30 -73.77 -3.11
N THR A 197 6.56 -74.46 -4.22
CA THR A 197 6.16 -74.04 -5.56
C THR A 197 5.40 -75.17 -6.24
N PHE A 198 4.32 -74.83 -6.93
CA PHE A 198 3.50 -75.80 -7.67
C PHE A 198 2.97 -75.20 -8.99
N PRO A 199 2.78 -76.01 -10.03
CA PRO A 199 2.28 -75.55 -11.32
C PRO A 199 0.76 -75.38 -11.34
N ILE A 200 0.27 -74.45 -12.16
CA ILE A 200 -1.15 -74.29 -12.45
C ILE A 200 -1.51 -75.18 -13.66
N PRO A 201 -2.66 -75.90 -13.66
CA PRO A 201 -3.09 -76.69 -14.82
C PRO A 201 -3.21 -75.87 -16.11
N ASP A 202 -2.89 -76.49 -17.25
CA ASP A 202 -2.89 -75.83 -18.55
C ASP A 202 -4.22 -75.12 -18.89
N GLY A 203 -4.12 -73.88 -19.35
CA GLY A 203 -5.28 -73.06 -19.73
C GLY A 203 -6.13 -72.58 -18.53
N ARG A 204 -5.65 -72.77 -17.30
CA ARG A 204 -6.27 -72.22 -16.08
C ARG A 204 -5.45 -71.04 -15.55
N SER A 205 -6.14 -70.17 -14.84
CA SER A 205 -5.65 -68.94 -14.22
C SER A 205 -6.27 -68.88 -12.83
N ILE A 206 -5.50 -68.50 -11.82
CA ILE A 206 -5.97 -68.42 -10.44
C ILE A 206 -6.82 -67.17 -10.28
N HIS A 207 -7.99 -67.35 -9.68
CA HIS A 207 -8.85 -66.25 -9.23
C HIS A 207 -8.53 -65.91 -7.78
N GLU A 208 -8.60 -66.91 -6.89
CA GLU A 208 -8.21 -66.78 -5.48
C GLU A 208 -7.45 -68.00 -5.00
N ILE A 209 -6.63 -67.83 -3.97
CA ILE A 209 -5.86 -68.88 -3.33
C ILE A 209 -5.84 -68.65 -1.82
N THR A 210 -5.79 -69.72 -1.04
CA THR A 210 -5.62 -69.69 0.40
C THR A 210 -4.81 -70.89 0.87
N GLY A 211 -4.12 -70.76 1.99
CA GLY A 211 -3.33 -71.84 2.58
C GLY A 211 -1.99 -71.35 3.13
N TYR A 212 -1.32 -72.24 3.87
CA TYR A 212 -0.06 -71.90 4.55
C TYR A 212 0.98 -73.02 4.54
N MET A 213 0.62 -74.22 4.07
CA MET A 213 1.56 -75.34 3.94
C MET A 213 1.12 -76.36 2.88
N PRO A 214 2.03 -77.16 2.30
CA PRO A 214 1.69 -78.19 1.30
C PRO A 214 0.60 -79.16 1.80
N GLY A 215 -0.35 -79.52 0.94
CA GLY A 215 -1.53 -80.33 1.32
C GLY A 215 -2.69 -79.54 1.95
N TRP A 216 -2.44 -78.27 2.31
CA TRP A 216 -3.37 -77.29 2.89
C TRP A 216 -3.38 -76.01 2.06
N ILE A 217 -3.41 -76.16 0.73
CA ILE A 217 -3.54 -75.05 -0.21
C ILE A 217 -4.75 -75.34 -1.09
N TYR A 218 -5.64 -74.35 -1.19
CA TYR A 218 -6.83 -74.39 -2.02
C TYR A 218 -6.87 -73.15 -2.89
N TYR A 219 -7.28 -73.31 -4.14
CA TYR A 219 -7.43 -72.17 -5.04
C TYR A 219 -8.62 -72.37 -5.97
N THR A 220 -9.27 -71.27 -6.32
CA THR A 220 -10.26 -71.22 -7.39
C THR A 220 -9.63 -70.69 -8.67
N THR A 221 -10.15 -71.13 -9.80
CA THR A 221 -9.77 -70.62 -11.11
C THR A 221 -10.78 -69.60 -11.62
N GLU A 222 -10.40 -68.77 -12.60
CA GLU A 222 -11.32 -67.86 -13.31
C GLU A 222 -12.52 -68.58 -13.97
N LEU A 223 -12.44 -69.91 -14.12
CA LEU A 223 -13.53 -70.75 -14.64
C LEU A 223 -14.47 -71.29 -13.54
N GLY A 224 -14.23 -70.96 -12.27
CA GLY A 224 -15.02 -71.41 -11.13
C GLY A 224 -14.73 -72.84 -10.67
N GLU A 225 -13.60 -73.42 -11.07
CA GLU A 225 -13.14 -74.72 -10.56
C GLU A 225 -12.34 -74.52 -9.26
N LEU A 226 -12.60 -75.34 -8.24
CA LEU A 226 -11.85 -75.36 -6.99
C LEU A 226 -10.86 -76.52 -7.00
N TYR A 227 -9.60 -76.23 -6.70
CA TYR A 227 -8.53 -77.22 -6.60
C TYR A 227 -7.98 -77.26 -5.18
N ARG A 228 -7.54 -78.45 -4.78
CA ARG A 228 -6.69 -78.68 -3.62
C ARG A 228 -5.31 -79.08 -4.09
N VAL A 229 -4.27 -78.42 -3.61
CA VAL A 229 -2.88 -78.82 -3.86
C VAL A 229 -2.45 -79.81 -2.79
N ASP A 230 -2.00 -80.99 -3.21
CA ASP A 230 -1.49 -82.00 -2.29
C ASP A 230 -0.07 -81.67 -1.79
N SER A 231 0.51 -82.54 -0.96
CA SER A 231 1.85 -82.36 -0.42
C SER A 231 2.97 -82.47 -1.46
N ARG A 232 2.68 -82.98 -2.67
CA ARG A 232 3.63 -83.13 -3.78
C ARG A 232 3.56 -81.98 -4.78
N GLY A 233 2.53 -81.13 -4.69
CA GLY A 233 2.30 -80.01 -5.60
C GLY A 233 1.36 -80.35 -6.74
N GLU A 234 0.67 -81.50 -6.69
CA GLU A 234 -0.33 -81.86 -7.69
C GLU A 234 -1.70 -81.28 -7.29
N SER A 235 -2.34 -80.61 -8.24
CA SER A 235 -3.66 -80.00 -8.06
C SER A 235 -4.77 -81.00 -8.35
N GLN A 236 -5.57 -81.31 -7.34
CA GLN A 236 -6.72 -82.21 -7.41
C GLN A 236 -8.02 -81.42 -7.42
N THR A 237 -8.92 -81.70 -8.35
CA THR A 237 -10.22 -81.02 -8.43
C THR A 237 -11.13 -81.41 -7.27
N VAL A 238 -11.72 -80.42 -6.60
CA VAL A 238 -12.78 -80.64 -5.61
C VAL A 238 -14.12 -80.82 -6.36
N PRO A 239 -14.97 -81.81 -5.99
CA PRO A 239 -16.24 -82.07 -6.66
C PRO A 239 -17.13 -80.84 -6.79
N ALA A 240 -17.74 -80.66 -7.97
CA ALA A 240 -18.53 -79.48 -8.31
C ALA A 240 -19.83 -79.35 -7.48
N GLU A 241 -20.34 -80.44 -6.89
CA GLU A 241 -21.49 -80.38 -5.98
C GLU A 241 -21.22 -79.53 -4.72
N LEU A 242 -19.96 -79.39 -4.34
CA LEU A 242 -19.52 -78.63 -3.16
C LEU A 242 -19.32 -77.14 -3.47
N THR A 243 -19.20 -76.76 -4.74
CA THR A 243 -18.88 -75.40 -5.20
C THR A 243 -19.95 -74.77 -6.11
N SER A 244 -21.08 -75.45 -6.31
CA SER A 244 -22.27 -75.01 -7.05
C SER A 244 -22.14 -74.86 -8.59
N ASN A 245 -21.03 -75.27 -9.22
CA ASN A 245 -20.74 -75.04 -10.64
C ASN A 245 -21.61 -75.87 -11.64
N THR A 246 -22.75 -76.42 -11.18
CA THR A 246 -23.65 -77.27 -11.98
C THR A 246 -24.88 -76.53 -12.51
N LYS A 247 -25.15 -75.29 -12.08
CA LYS A 247 -26.26 -74.45 -12.57
C LYS A 247 -25.77 -73.46 -13.64
N LYS A 248 -26.63 -73.18 -14.65
CA LYS A 248 -26.36 -72.10 -15.64
C LYS A 248 -26.12 -70.78 -14.92
N ARG A 249 -25.12 -70.00 -15.34
CA ARG A 249 -24.71 -68.72 -14.73
C ARG A 249 -24.34 -68.81 -13.25
N SER A 250 -23.62 -69.87 -12.83
CA SER A 250 -23.06 -69.98 -11.47
C SER A 250 -21.90 -69.01 -11.27
N ALA A 251 -21.87 -68.30 -10.14
CA ALA A 251 -20.74 -67.47 -9.72
C ALA A 251 -19.58 -68.32 -9.21
N ILE A 252 -18.39 -67.72 -9.18
CA ILE A 252 -17.16 -68.32 -8.66
C ILE A 252 -17.18 -68.21 -7.12
N PRO A 253 -16.75 -69.25 -6.36
CA PRO A 253 -16.52 -69.12 -4.92
C PRO A 253 -15.45 -68.04 -4.64
N GLN A 254 -15.78 -67.08 -3.78
CA GLN A 254 -14.93 -65.93 -3.45
C GLN A 254 -14.57 -65.90 -1.95
N PHE A 255 -13.56 -65.10 -1.63
CA PHE A 255 -12.96 -64.92 -0.32
C PHE A 255 -12.59 -66.25 0.34
N LEU A 256 -11.80 -67.10 -0.32
CA LEU A 256 -11.35 -68.37 0.25
C LEU A 256 -10.52 -68.14 1.52
N HIS A 257 -10.93 -68.76 2.64
CA HIS A 257 -10.16 -68.67 3.88
C HIS A 257 -10.02 -70.05 4.55
N LEU A 258 -8.78 -70.48 4.78
CA LEU A 258 -8.47 -71.77 5.39
C LEU A 258 -8.09 -71.60 6.86
N ARG A 259 -8.93 -72.11 7.77
CA ARG A 259 -8.68 -72.03 9.22
C ARG A 259 -9.13 -73.29 9.95
N ASN A 260 -8.49 -73.53 11.08
CA ASN A 260 -8.92 -74.58 12.01
C ASN A 260 -10.01 -74.01 12.92
N ASP A 261 -10.99 -74.84 13.27
CA ASP A 261 -11.89 -74.52 14.38
C ASP A 261 -11.17 -74.59 15.74
N ALA A 262 -11.87 -74.23 16.80
CA ALA A 262 -11.37 -74.32 18.18
C ALA A 262 -10.98 -75.76 18.58
N ASP A 263 -11.53 -76.78 17.91
CA ASP A 263 -11.26 -78.20 18.14
C ASP A 263 -10.10 -78.74 17.28
N GLY A 264 -9.46 -77.90 16.45
CA GLY A 264 -8.34 -78.25 15.59
C GLY A 264 -8.71 -78.89 14.24
N ASN A 265 -9.99 -78.97 13.89
CA ASN A 265 -10.45 -79.44 12.59
C ASN A 265 -10.34 -78.34 11.53
N GLY A 266 -9.73 -78.66 10.39
CA GLY A 266 -9.59 -77.71 9.29
C GLY A 266 -10.88 -77.54 8.49
N PHE A 267 -11.26 -76.28 8.24
CA PHE A 267 -12.38 -75.89 7.39
C PHE A 267 -11.91 -74.91 6.31
N LEU A 268 -12.48 -75.07 5.11
CA LEU A 268 -12.41 -74.09 4.04
C LEU A 268 -13.68 -73.27 4.05
N TYR A 269 -13.55 -71.97 4.29
CA TYR A 269 -14.63 -71.00 4.23
C TYR A 269 -14.62 -70.28 2.88
N TYR A 270 -15.79 -69.91 2.39
CA TYR A 270 -15.95 -69.16 1.13
C TYR A 270 -17.35 -68.55 1.03
N ILE A 271 -17.46 -67.44 0.29
CA ILE A 271 -18.72 -66.81 -0.07
C ILE A 271 -19.15 -67.33 -1.45
N MET A 272 -20.44 -67.60 -1.60
CA MET A 272 -21.06 -67.80 -2.91
C MET A 272 -21.85 -66.56 -3.32
N PRO A 273 -21.34 -65.74 -4.26
CA PRO A 273 -21.93 -64.42 -4.53
C PRO A 273 -23.39 -64.46 -5.01
N ASN A 274 -23.76 -65.47 -5.80
CA ASN A 274 -25.14 -65.63 -6.29
C ASN A 274 -26.12 -66.09 -5.20
N GLU A 275 -25.64 -66.76 -4.16
CA GLU A 275 -26.45 -67.24 -3.03
C GLU A 275 -26.40 -66.27 -1.84
N ASN A 276 -25.48 -65.29 -1.88
CA ASN A 276 -25.23 -64.30 -0.85
C ASN A 276 -25.14 -64.91 0.56
N ALA A 277 -24.36 -65.98 0.67
CA ALA A 277 -24.18 -66.77 1.88
C ALA A 277 -22.72 -67.20 2.04
N LEU A 278 -22.27 -67.24 3.29
CA LEU A 278 -20.99 -67.76 3.72
C LEU A 278 -21.12 -69.26 3.99
N TYR A 279 -20.28 -70.06 3.35
CA TYR A 279 -20.25 -71.51 3.47
C TYR A 279 -18.93 -71.97 4.12
N ARG A 280 -18.97 -73.17 4.72
CA ARG A 280 -17.77 -73.91 5.11
C ARG A 280 -17.82 -75.37 4.63
N ILE A 281 -16.68 -75.93 4.28
CA ILE A 281 -16.49 -77.35 3.96
C ILE A 281 -15.42 -77.93 4.89
N SER A 282 -15.68 -79.09 5.48
CA SER A 282 -14.68 -79.80 6.27
C SER A 282 -13.61 -80.41 5.37
N ILE A 283 -12.33 -80.21 5.71
CA ILE A 283 -11.21 -80.80 4.98
C ILE A 283 -11.15 -82.32 5.16
N SER A 284 -11.53 -82.81 6.35
CA SER A 284 -11.51 -84.22 6.69
C SER A 284 -12.69 -84.99 6.09
N HIS A 285 -13.85 -84.34 5.97
CA HIS A 285 -15.10 -84.93 5.46
C HIS A 285 -15.79 -83.97 4.49
N PRO A 286 -15.29 -83.83 3.24
CA PRO A 286 -15.77 -82.81 2.30
C PRO A 286 -17.13 -83.14 1.67
N GLU A 287 -17.96 -84.02 2.25
CA GLU A 287 -19.16 -84.54 1.59
C GLU A 287 -20.33 -83.54 1.52
N GLN A 288 -20.35 -82.52 2.39
CA GLN A 288 -21.41 -81.52 2.45
C GLN A 288 -20.86 -80.13 2.81
N ARG A 289 -21.31 -79.10 2.08
CA ARG A 289 -21.13 -77.69 2.48
C ARG A 289 -22.14 -77.30 3.56
N GLN A 290 -21.70 -76.56 4.57
CA GLN A 290 -22.54 -76.05 5.65
C GLN A 290 -22.69 -74.54 5.52
N VAL A 291 -23.90 -74.01 5.75
CA VAL A 291 -24.13 -72.55 5.78
C VAL A 291 -23.66 -72.03 7.13
N VAL A 292 -22.73 -71.08 7.11
CA VAL A 292 -22.21 -70.37 8.29
C VAL A 292 -23.02 -69.10 8.54
N PHE A 293 -23.31 -68.34 7.49
CA PHE A 293 -24.06 -67.10 7.57
C PHE A 293 -24.89 -66.87 6.31
N SER A 294 -26.12 -66.39 6.49
CA SER A 294 -27.00 -65.95 5.40
C SER A 294 -28.04 -64.97 5.95
N GLY A 295 -28.63 -64.17 5.07
CA GLY A 295 -29.63 -63.17 5.48
C GLY A 295 -30.88 -63.75 6.14
N ALA A 296 -31.17 -65.04 5.90
CA ALA A 296 -32.26 -65.76 6.56
C ALA A 296 -32.01 -66.00 8.05
N MET A 297 -30.77 -65.88 8.52
CA MET A 297 -30.38 -66.05 9.93
C MET A 297 -30.48 -64.74 10.73
N LEU A 298 -30.75 -63.61 10.08
CA LEU A 298 -30.88 -62.31 10.72
C LEU A 298 -32.26 -62.15 11.39
N PRO A 299 -32.36 -61.41 12.52
CA PRO A 299 -33.64 -61.17 13.21
C PRO A 299 -34.70 -60.49 12.32
N SER A 300 -34.26 -59.71 11.34
CA SER A 300 -35.09 -59.08 10.31
C SER A 300 -34.43 -59.32 8.95
N PRO A 301 -34.86 -60.35 8.19
CA PRO A 301 -34.25 -60.68 6.91
C PRO A 301 -34.38 -59.51 5.92
N PRO A 302 -33.27 -59.01 5.37
CA PRO A 302 -33.32 -57.97 4.34
C PRO A 302 -34.02 -58.47 3.06
N PRO A 303 -34.66 -57.59 2.27
CA PRO A 303 -35.30 -57.97 1.01
C PRO A 303 -34.33 -58.68 0.06
N GLU A 304 -34.85 -59.57 -0.79
CA GLU A 304 -34.01 -60.34 -1.71
C GLU A 304 -33.21 -59.43 -2.63
N GLY A 305 -31.88 -59.57 -2.59
CA GLY A 305 -30.96 -58.73 -3.32
C GLY A 305 -30.84 -57.30 -2.78
N ALA A 306 -31.29 -56.97 -1.57
CA ALA A 306 -31.14 -55.64 -0.95
C ALA A 306 -29.87 -55.46 -0.10
N TRP A 307 -29.02 -56.48 -0.04
CA TRP A 307 -27.77 -56.48 0.71
C TRP A 307 -26.80 -57.49 0.09
N LEU A 308 -25.50 -57.36 0.40
CA LEU A 308 -24.46 -58.31 -0.01
C LEU A 308 -23.48 -58.56 1.16
N ILE A 309 -22.92 -59.76 1.25
CA ILE A 309 -21.74 -60.04 2.05
C ILE A 309 -20.51 -59.58 1.25
N ASN A 310 -19.76 -58.62 1.78
CA ASN A 310 -18.58 -58.06 1.10
C ASN A 310 -17.32 -58.84 1.43
N ASP A 311 -17.12 -59.19 2.70
CA ASP A 311 -15.97 -59.95 3.16
C ASP A 311 -16.25 -60.56 4.55
N TYR A 312 -15.37 -61.44 5.02
CA TYR A 312 -15.43 -62.00 6.36
C TYR A 312 -14.04 -62.33 6.92
N ALA A 313 -13.90 -62.23 8.23
CA ALA A 313 -12.73 -62.68 8.96
C ALA A 313 -13.09 -63.87 9.84
N VAL A 314 -12.31 -64.95 9.78
CA VAL A 314 -12.44 -66.08 10.71
C VAL A 314 -11.34 -65.96 11.75
N THR A 315 -11.70 -65.87 13.03
CA THR A 315 -10.75 -65.95 14.16
C THR A 315 -10.88 -67.30 14.86
N ASP A 316 -10.10 -67.54 15.92
CA ASP A 316 -10.16 -68.80 16.65
C ASP A 316 -11.43 -68.91 17.53
N HIS A 317 -12.10 -67.79 17.80
CA HIS A 317 -13.25 -67.70 18.71
C HIS A 317 -14.56 -67.25 18.03
N GLU A 318 -14.47 -66.41 16.99
CA GLU A 318 -15.60 -65.77 16.33
C GLU A 318 -15.37 -65.57 14.82
N ILE A 319 -16.46 -65.45 14.06
CA ILE A 319 -16.47 -65.09 12.64
C ILE A 319 -17.09 -63.71 12.51
N ILE A 320 -16.40 -62.81 11.82
CA ILE A 320 -16.84 -61.45 11.57
C ILE A 320 -17.28 -61.37 10.13
N VAL A 321 -18.50 -60.92 9.88
CA VAL A 321 -19.04 -60.79 8.52
C VAL A 321 -19.33 -59.32 8.24
N ALA A 322 -18.72 -58.80 7.18
CA ALA A 322 -19.00 -57.48 6.65
C ALA A 322 -20.09 -57.54 5.59
N THR A 323 -21.05 -56.63 5.70
CA THR A 323 -22.20 -56.57 4.80
C THR A 323 -22.49 -55.14 4.41
N ASN A 324 -23.05 -54.93 3.22
CA ASN A 324 -23.53 -53.63 2.76
C ASN A 324 -25.05 -53.67 2.61
N ASP A 325 -25.75 -52.76 3.27
CA ASP A 325 -27.19 -52.55 3.12
C ASP A 325 -27.46 -51.51 2.02
N LYS A 326 -28.34 -51.82 1.05
CA LYS A 326 -28.65 -50.91 -0.05
C LYS A 326 -29.22 -49.58 0.44
N PRO A 327 -28.89 -48.45 -0.23
CA PRO A 327 -29.60 -47.20 0.00
C PRO A 327 -31.08 -47.39 -0.39
N ASN A 328 -31.96 -47.27 0.59
CA ASN A 328 -33.39 -47.19 0.32
C ASN A 328 -33.66 -45.77 -0.18
N ASN A 329 -34.37 -45.65 -1.30
CA ASN A 329 -34.53 -44.43 -2.10
C ASN A 329 -35.43 -43.36 -1.44
N LYS A 330 -35.29 -43.10 -0.13
CA LYS A 330 -35.95 -42.00 0.56
C LYS A 330 -35.01 -40.81 0.59
N THR A 331 -35.56 -39.69 0.12
CA THR A 331 -34.97 -38.37 -0.15
C THR A 331 -34.42 -37.63 1.08
N SER A 332 -33.91 -38.33 2.09
CA SER A 332 -33.13 -37.73 3.15
C SER A 332 -31.65 -37.82 2.79
N ARG A 333 -30.96 -36.69 2.83
CA ARG A 333 -29.51 -36.56 2.64
C ARG A 333 -28.69 -37.23 3.77
N SER A 334 -29.31 -38.14 4.54
CA SER A 334 -28.80 -38.81 5.73
C SER A 334 -28.81 -40.34 5.64
N ASP A 335 -29.33 -40.93 4.56
CA ASP A 335 -29.40 -42.39 4.41
C ASP A 335 -28.30 -42.84 3.43
N SER A 336 -27.03 -42.63 3.80
CA SER A 336 -25.91 -43.37 3.21
C SER A 336 -26.05 -44.84 3.59
N SER A 337 -25.69 -45.76 2.68
CA SER A 337 -25.64 -47.20 2.93
C SER A 337 -24.84 -47.47 4.20
N GLU A 338 -25.51 -47.90 5.27
CA GLU A 338 -24.82 -48.33 6.49
C GLU A 338 -24.29 -49.74 6.24
N ASP A 339 -22.98 -49.85 6.04
CA ASP A 339 -22.37 -51.17 6.11
C ASP A 339 -22.41 -51.68 7.55
N LYS A 340 -22.75 -52.96 7.70
CA LYS A 340 -22.95 -53.60 9.00
C LYS A 340 -21.92 -54.69 9.21
N LEU A 341 -21.38 -54.73 10.42
CA LEU A 341 -20.55 -55.82 10.91
C LEU A 341 -21.38 -56.75 11.80
N TYR A 342 -21.35 -58.03 11.49
CA TYR A 342 -21.96 -59.09 12.28
C TYR A 342 -20.89 -59.98 12.90
N LEU A 343 -20.97 -60.19 14.21
CA LEU A 343 -20.15 -61.13 14.95
C LEU A 343 -20.92 -62.44 15.13
N ILE A 344 -20.30 -63.56 14.78
CA ILE A 344 -20.83 -64.91 14.95
C ILE A 344 -19.94 -65.62 15.95
N ASP A 345 -20.47 -65.95 17.12
CA ASP A 345 -19.71 -66.69 18.12
C ASP A 345 -19.53 -68.18 17.74
N GLY A 346 -18.66 -68.89 18.45
CA GLY A 346 -18.45 -70.34 18.25
C GLY A 346 -19.69 -71.23 18.46
N GLN A 347 -20.80 -70.69 18.99
CA GLN A 347 -22.09 -71.37 19.14
C GLN A 347 -23.08 -71.04 18.00
N GLY A 348 -22.70 -70.14 17.08
CA GLY A 348 -23.51 -69.71 15.94
C GLY A 348 -24.47 -68.55 16.24
N SER A 349 -24.33 -67.87 17.38
CA SER A 349 -25.17 -66.71 17.70
C SER A 349 -24.67 -65.46 16.96
N VAL A 350 -25.59 -64.71 16.35
CA VAL A 350 -25.28 -63.55 15.52
C VAL A 350 -25.57 -62.25 16.29
N LYS A 351 -24.55 -61.42 16.49
CA LYS A 351 -24.63 -60.09 17.12
C LYS A 351 -24.23 -59.00 16.13
N MET A 352 -25.07 -57.98 15.95
CA MET A 352 -24.74 -56.80 15.15
C MET A 352 -23.91 -55.80 15.98
N ILE A 353 -22.85 -55.25 15.39
CA ILE A 353 -22.13 -54.09 15.93
C ILE A 353 -22.82 -52.82 15.40
N SER A 354 -23.45 -52.04 16.28
CA SER A 354 -24.08 -50.76 15.90
C SER A 354 -23.05 -49.64 15.86
N THR A 355 -22.92 -48.93 14.74
CA THR A 355 -22.10 -47.72 14.63
C THR A 355 -22.78 -46.53 15.31
N PHE A 356 -22.04 -45.80 16.14
CA PHE A 356 -22.57 -44.66 16.90
C PHE A 356 -22.52 -43.40 16.04
N ASN A 357 -23.68 -42.82 15.69
CA ASN A 357 -23.77 -41.57 14.93
C ASN A 357 -23.60 -40.34 15.87
N PRO A 358 -22.59 -39.47 15.68
CA PRO A 358 -22.31 -38.34 16.58
C PRO A 358 -23.11 -37.07 16.23
N ALA A 359 -24.40 -37.18 15.92
CA ALA A 359 -25.24 -36.04 15.53
C ALA A 359 -25.34 -34.89 16.56
N ALA A 360 -24.98 -35.11 17.83
CA ALA A 360 -25.09 -34.09 18.88
C ALA A 360 -23.94 -33.05 18.90
N LYS A 361 -22.78 -33.36 18.30
CA LYS A 361 -21.61 -32.45 18.27
C LYS A 361 -21.68 -31.47 17.09
N GLU A 362 -22.32 -31.88 16.00
CA GLU A 362 -22.46 -31.11 14.75
C GLU A 362 -23.23 -29.79 14.93
N TRP A 363 -24.27 -29.76 15.77
CA TRP A 363 -25.10 -28.57 15.98
C TRP A 363 -24.38 -27.46 16.75
N VAL A 364 -23.47 -27.81 17.66
CA VAL A 364 -22.69 -26.83 18.45
C VAL A 364 -21.59 -26.19 17.59
N ASP A 365 -20.96 -26.97 16.72
CA ASP A 365 -19.90 -26.49 15.83
C ASP A 365 -20.45 -25.63 14.68
N GLN A 366 -21.65 -25.92 14.17
CA GLN A 366 -22.34 -25.06 13.18
C GLN A 366 -22.71 -23.69 13.75
N GLY A 367 -23.23 -23.65 14.97
CA GLY A 367 -23.61 -22.40 15.65
C GLY A 367 -22.42 -21.49 15.92
N THR A 368 -21.27 -22.05 16.29
CA THR A 368 -20.05 -21.28 16.57
C THR A 368 -19.43 -20.70 15.29
N VAL A 369 -19.41 -21.44 14.17
CA VAL A 369 -18.88 -20.96 12.89
C VAL A 369 -19.74 -19.85 12.29
N LEU A 370 -21.07 -19.98 12.31
CA LEU A 370 -21.98 -18.92 11.85
C LEU A 370 -21.82 -17.63 12.67
N LEU A 371 -21.66 -17.75 13.99
CA LEU A 371 -21.40 -16.61 14.87
C LEU A 371 -20.05 -15.95 14.58
N LEU A 372 -19.00 -16.73 14.32
CA LEU A 372 -17.67 -16.23 13.95
C LEU A 372 -17.68 -15.52 12.58
N CYS A 373 -18.41 -16.06 11.60
CA CYS A 373 -18.64 -15.41 10.30
C CYS A 373 -19.38 -14.07 10.46
N MET A 374 -20.42 -14.01 11.30
CA MET A 374 -21.14 -12.77 11.59
C MET A 374 -20.22 -11.73 12.26
N VAL A 375 -19.36 -12.15 13.18
CA VAL A 375 -18.34 -11.28 13.81
C VAL A 375 -17.36 -10.73 12.78
N VAL A 376 -16.85 -11.56 11.86
CA VAL A 376 -15.94 -11.10 10.78
C VAL A 376 -16.62 -10.08 9.86
N ILE A 377 -17.88 -10.30 9.48
CA ILE A 377 -18.64 -9.36 8.63
C ILE A 377 -18.84 -8.02 9.35
N LEU A 378 -19.25 -8.03 10.62
CA LEU A 378 -19.41 -6.82 11.43
C LEU A 378 -18.08 -6.09 11.61
N MET A 379 -17.00 -6.84 11.83
CA MET A 379 -15.65 -6.29 11.99
C MET A 379 -15.15 -5.68 10.68
N MET A 380 -15.43 -6.31 9.53
CA MET A 380 -15.12 -5.79 8.19
C MET A 380 -15.87 -4.49 7.89
N ALA A 381 -17.18 -4.45 8.18
CA ALA A 381 -18.00 -3.25 8.07
C ALA A 381 -17.47 -2.12 8.96
N TYR A 382 -17.09 -2.43 10.21
CA TYR A 382 -16.50 -1.47 11.13
C TYR A 382 -15.14 -0.95 10.65
N THR A 383 -14.23 -1.80 10.16
CA THR A 383 -12.96 -1.35 9.56
C THR A 383 -13.15 -0.43 8.37
N THR A 384 -14.14 -0.73 7.52
CA THR A 384 -14.43 0.06 6.31
C THR A 384 -14.99 1.43 6.70
N TYR A 385 -15.92 1.45 7.66
CA TYR A 385 -16.46 2.68 8.25
C TYR A 385 -15.38 3.52 8.96
N PHE A 386 -14.51 2.87 9.73
CA PHE A 386 -13.38 3.51 10.41
C PHE A 386 -12.38 4.12 9.41
N ALA A 387 -12.03 3.38 8.36
CA ALA A 387 -11.16 3.87 7.29
C ALA A 387 -11.78 5.08 6.57
N TYR A 388 -13.07 5.04 6.27
CA TYR A 388 -13.75 6.17 5.62
C TYR A 388 -13.68 7.45 6.47
N LEU A 389 -14.10 7.38 7.74
CA LEU A 389 -14.16 8.56 8.62
C LEU A 389 -12.79 9.08 9.07
N HIS A 390 -11.87 8.17 9.43
CA HIS A 390 -10.62 8.56 10.08
C HIS A 390 -9.43 8.64 9.13
N ILE A 391 -9.50 7.97 7.96
CA ILE A 391 -8.40 7.94 6.99
C ILE A 391 -8.77 8.75 5.73
N LEU A 392 -9.91 8.44 5.09
CA LEU A 392 -10.28 9.08 3.83
C LEU A 392 -10.72 10.53 4.00
N ASN A 393 -11.45 10.84 5.08
CA ASN A 393 -12.00 12.18 5.33
C ASN A 393 -11.04 13.14 6.06
N ARG A 394 -9.85 12.67 6.46
CA ARG A 394 -8.80 13.54 7.03
C ARG A 394 -7.83 14.04 5.95
N ARG A 395 -7.13 15.15 6.24
CA ARG A 395 -5.90 15.59 5.52
C ARG A 395 -4.74 14.61 5.78
N LEU A 396 -4.92 13.35 5.43
CA LEU A 396 -3.83 12.39 5.34
C LEU A 396 -3.07 12.59 4.03
N ASN A 397 -1.79 12.25 4.07
CA ASN A 397 -0.90 12.31 2.92
C ASN A 397 -1.50 11.46 1.77
N ILE A 398 -1.51 12.00 0.56
CA ILE A 398 -2.17 11.41 -0.62
C ILE A 398 -1.71 9.96 -0.90
N MET A 399 -0.49 9.61 -0.46
CA MET A 399 0.09 8.26 -0.48
C MET A 399 -0.84 7.22 0.15
N ILE A 400 -1.36 7.49 1.36
CA ILE A 400 -2.16 6.50 2.10
C ILE A 400 -3.45 6.22 1.33
N LYS A 401 -4.00 7.24 0.66
CA LYS A 401 -5.21 7.10 -0.16
C LYS A 401 -4.94 6.31 -1.43
N GLN A 402 -3.84 6.57 -2.15
CA GLN A 402 -3.46 5.83 -3.36
C GLN A 402 -3.10 4.37 -3.09
N SER A 403 -2.37 4.09 -2.01
CA SER A 403 -2.07 2.71 -1.59
C SER A 403 -3.33 1.93 -1.22
N LEU A 404 -4.33 2.58 -0.62
CA LEU A 404 -5.58 1.90 -0.28
C LEU A 404 -6.42 1.55 -1.51
N VAL A 405 -6.49 2.45 -2.51
CA VAL A 405 -7.23 2.20 -3.76
C VAL A 405 -6.59 1.08 -4.58
N SER A 406 -5.26 1.05 -4.68
CA SER A 406 -4.57 0.01 -5.45
C SER A 406 -4.82 -1.39 -4.88
N VAL A 407 -4.78 -1.57 -3.55
CA VAL A 407 -5.10 -2.87 -2.91
C VAL A 407 -6.49 -3.37 -3.31
N VAL A 408 -7.48 -2.48 -3.35
CA VAL A 408 -8.85 -2.84 -3.76
C VAL A 408 -8.92 -3.27 -5.23
N VAL A 409 -8.25 -2.53 -6.12
CA VAL A 409 -8.19 -2.89 -7.56
C VAL A 409 -7.52 -4.24 -7.76
N PHE A 410 -6.40 -4.50 -7.07
CA PHE A 410 -5.72 -5.79 -7.12
C PHE A 410 -6.62 -6.93 -6.62
N ALA A 411 -7.37 -6.72 -5.53
CA ALA A 411 -8.32 -7.72 -5.03
C ALA A 411 -9.42 -8.05 -6.05
N ILE A 412 -9.97 -7.03 -6.73
CA ILE A 412 -10.99 -7.22 -7.78
C ILE A 412 -10.41 -8.04 -8.95
N VAL A 413 -9.17 -7.74 -9.37
CA VAL A 413 -8.50 -8.48 -10.45
C VAL A 413 -8.31 -9.94 -10.06
N VAL A 414 -7.86 -10.23 -8.83
CA VAL A 414 -7.69 -11.60 -8.33
C VAL A 414 -9.02 -12.37 -8.35
N VAL A 415 -10.09 -11.76 -7.86
CA VAL A 415 -11.43 -12.36 -7.89
C VAL A 415 -11.91 -12.60 -9.32
N GLY A 416 -11.73 -11.63 -10.21
CA GLY A 416 -12.10 -11.73 -11.62
C GLY A 416 -11.37 -12.85 -12.35
N VAL A 417 -10.05 -12.96 -12.15
CA VAL A 417 -9.25 -14.07 -12.69
C VAL A 417 -9.75 -15.40 -12.14
N GLY A 418 -10.06 -15.49 -10.84
CA GLY A 418 -10.64 -16.68 -10.23
C GLY A 418 -11.95 -17.13 -10.90
N ILE A 419 -12.85 -16.19 -11.20
CA ILE A 419 -14.12 -16.46 -11.89
C ILE A 419 -13.88 -16.96 -13.32
N VAL A 420 -13.01 -16.29 -14.09
CA VAL A 420 -12.68 -16.69 -15.47
C VAL A 420 -12.05 -18.08 -15.52
N MET A 421 -11.13 -18.36 -14.57
CA MET A 421 -10.48 -19.67 -14.47
C MET A 421 -11.50 -20.76 -14.18
N ARG A 422 -12.44 -20.53 -13.26
CA ARG A 422 -13.52 -21.48 -12.96
C ARG A 422 -14.33 -21.82 -14.21
N GLY A 423 -14.69 -20.80 -14.99
CA GLY A 423 -15.44 -20.99 -16.24
C GLY A 423 -14.66 -21.70 -17.36
N GLN A 424 -13.32 -21.60 -17.38
CA GLN A 424 -12.48 -22.36 -18.32
C GLN A 424 -12.34 -23.83 -17.91
N LEU A 425 -12.18 -24.08 -16.61
CA LEU A 425 -12.07 -25.44 -16.06
C LEU A 425 -13.35 -26.26 -16.27
N GLU A 426 -14.53 -25.64 -16.15
CA GLU A 426 -15.82 -26.30 -16.41
C GLU A 426 -15.97 -26.79 -17.86
N LYS A 427 -15.27 -26.18 -18.83
CA LYS A 427 -15.32 -26.56 -20.25
C LYS A 427 -14.48 -27.79 -20.61
N TYR A 428 -13.63 -28.28 -19.71
CA TYR A 428 -12.74 -29.42 -19.99
C TYR A 428 -13.44 -30.79 -19.85
N ASN A 429 -14.42 -30.90 -18.94
CA ASN A 429 -15.18 -32.14 -18.69
C ASN A 429 -16.08 -32.66 -19.84
N PRO A 430 -16.82 -31.83 -20.61
CA PRO A 430 -17.74 -32.33 -21.63
C PRO A 430 -17.07 -33.10 -22.79
N ASN A 431 -15.78 -32.86 -23.07
CA ASN A 431 -15.07 -33.56 -24.14
C ASN A 431 -14.86 -35.06 -23.84
N ILE A 432 -14.63 -35.42 -22.58
CA ILE A 432 -14.38 -36.81 -22.17
C ILE A 432 -15.66 -37.65 -22.31
N THR A 433 -16.82 -37.09 -21.96
CA THR A 433 -18.10 -37.78 -22.09
C THR A 433 -18.44 -38.10 -23.54
N GLU A 434 -18.20 -37.17 -24.46
CA GLU A 434 -18.40 -37.41 -25.90
C GLU A 434 -17.43 -38.44 -26.46
N GLU A 435 -16.16 -38.42 -26.02
CA GLU A 435 -15.18 -39.44 -26.38
C GLU A 435 -15.63 -40.85 -25.92
N MET A 436 -16.06 -41.00 -24.67
CA MET A 436 -16.59 -42.27 -24.14
C MET A 436 -17.82 -42.75 -24.92
N LYS A 437 -18.75 -41.86 -25.29
CA LYS A 437 -19.92 -42.24 -26.11
C LYS A 437 -19.50 -42.79 -27.46
N MET A 438 -18.55 -42.15 -28.13
CA MET A 438 -18.04 -42.62 -29.43
C MET A 438 -17.36 -43.99 -29.30
N LEU A 439 -16.55 -44.19 -28.26
CA LEU A 439 -15.89 -45.47 -27.99
C LEU A 439 -16.90 -46.58 -27.67
N ALA A 440 -17.88 -46.31 -26.79
CA ALA A 440 -18.93 -47.27 -26.45
C ALA A 440 -19.77 -47.63 -27.68
N GLN A 441 -20.15 -46.64 -28.49
CA GLN A 441 -20.93 -46.88 -29.71
C GLN A 441 -20.14 -47.67 -30.75
N SER A 442 -18.85 -47.36 -30.92
CA SER A 442 -17.96 -48.08 -31.83
C SER A 442 -17.81 -49.53 -31.36
N GLY A 443 -17.44 -49.73 -30.09
CA GLY A 443 -17.20 -51.06 -29.52
C GLY A 443 -18.43 -51.97 -29.55
N ALA A 444 -19.62 -51.45 -29.23
CA ALA A 444 -20.86 -52.22 -29.30
C ALA A 444 -21.19 -52.74 -30.71
N ARG A 445 -20.72 -52.08 -31.77
CA ARG A 445 -20.93 -52.52 -33.17
C ARG A 445 -19.98 -53.65 -33.60
N PHE A 446 -18.81 -53.77 -32.99
CA PHE A 446 -17.85 -54.85 -33.29
C PHE A 446 -18.18 -56.14 -32.54
N ILE A 447 -19.03 -56.08 -31.51
CA ILE A 447 -19.46 -57.25 -30.74
C ILE A 447 -20.59 -57.98 -31.47
N GLU A 448 -20.38 -59.26 -31.75
CA GLU A 448 -21.37 -60.13 -32.39
C GLU A 448 -22.39 -60.61 -31.34
N GLY A 449 -23.59 -60.01 -31.31
CA GLY A 449 -24.60 -60.30 -30.28
C GLY A 449 -25.06 -61.77 -30.23
N ASP A 450 -25.10 -62.45 -31.38
CA ASP A 450 -25.45 -63.89 -31.42
C ASP A 450 -24.41 -64.76 -30.70
N ALA A 451 -23.13 -64.39 -30.78
CA ALA A 451 -22.05 -65.07 -30.05
C ALA A 451 -22.13 -64.78 -28.55
N LEU A 452 -22.43 -63.53 -28.16
CA LEU A 452 -22.62 -63.16 -26.76
C LEU A 452 -23.76 -63.95 -26.12
N GLN A 453 -24.84 -64.22 -26.84
CA GLN A 453 -25.99 -64.96 -26.31
C GLN A 453 -25.69 -66.46 -26.05
N ARG A 454 -24.71 -67.05 -26.75
CA ARG A 454 -24.31 -68.46 -26.57
C ARG A 454 -23.42 -68.69 -25.34
N ILE A 455 -22.87 -67.64 -24.75
CA ILE A 455 -22.02 -67.70 -23.56
C ILE A 455 -22.93 -67.72 -22.32
N GLU A 456 -23.13 -68.88 -21.69
CA GLU A 456 -24.11 -69.04 -20.59
C GLU A 456 -23.46 -69.36 -19.23
N GLN A 457 -22.18 -69.75 -19.23
CA GLN A 457 -21.46 -70.26 -18.06
C GLN A 457 -20.01 -69.78 -18.06
N SER A 458 -19.35 -69.72 -16.89
CA SER A 458 -17.94 -69.30 -16.77
C SER A 458 -16.99 -70.15 -17.61
N ARG A 459 -17.30 -71.44 -17.81
CA ARG A 459 -16.54 -72.33 -18.71
C ARG A 459 -16.58 -71.93 -20.19
N ASP A 460 -17.62 -71.21 -20.61
CA ASP A 460 -17.75 -70.73 -21.98
C ASP A 460 -16.83 -69.52 -22.24
N CYS A 461 -16.30 -68.88 -21.17
CA CYS A 461 -15.40 -67.74 -21.22
C CYS A 461 -13.95 -68.06 -21.67
N LYS A 462 -13.72 -69.25 -22.23
CA LYS A 462 -12.51 -69.59 -23.03
C LYS A 462 -12.86 -70.33 -24.32
N GLY A 463 -14.15 -70.35 -24.69
CA GLY A 463 -14.64 -70.94 -25.93
C GLY A 463 -14.39 -70.06 -27.15
N ALA A 464 -14.67 -70.60 -28.34
CA ALA A 464 -14.43 -69.91 -29.60
C ALA A 464 -15.22 -68.59 -29.73
N ASP A 465 -16.48 -68.55 -29.27
CA ASP A 465 -17.32 -67.36 -29.28
C ASP A 465 -16.75 -66.25 -28.36
N TYR A 466 -16.29 -66.62 -27.16
CA TYR A 466 -15.65 -65.68 -26.23
C TYR A 466 -14.36 -65.12 -26.80
N LEU A 467 -13.45 -65.97 -27.29
CA LEU A 467 -12.16 -65.54 -27.86
C LEU A 467 -12.35 -64.63 -29.07
N LYS A 468 -13.41 -64.85 -29.87
CA LYS A 468 -13.78 -63.97 -30.98
C LYS A 468 -14.18 -62.59 -30.49
N ILE A 469 -15.05 -62.51 -29.48
CA ILE A 469 -15.46 -61.23 -28.87
C ILE A 469 -14.28 -60.53 -28.21
N GLN A 470 -13.48 -61.25 -27.44
CA GLN A 470 -12.29 -60.73 -26.76
C GLN A 470 -11.29 -60.15 -27.76
N LYS A 471 -11.03 -60.86 -28.86
CA LYS A 471 -10.16 -60.37 -29.93
C LYS A 471 -10.72 -59.11 -30.59
N SER A 472 -12.01 -59.07 -30.93
CA SER A 472 -12.64 -57.87 -31.49
C SER A 472 -12.51 -56.65 -30.57
N LEU A 473 -12.61 -56.85 -29.24
CA LEU A 473 -12.44 -55.80 -28.25
C LEU A 473 -10.98 -55.38 -28.06
N HIS A 474 -10.03 -56.32 -28.14
CA HIS A 474 -8.60 -56.01 -28.10
C HIS A 474 -8.17 -55.17 -29.32
N ASP A 475 -8.68 -55.50 -30.51
CA ASP A 475 -8.39 -54.79 -31.77
C ASP A 475 -8.97 -53.36 -31.80
N LEU A 476 -9.92 -53.02 -30.91
CA LEU A 476 -10.48 -51.67 -30.78
C LEU A 476 -9.50 -50.65 -30.19
N THR A 477 -8.29 -51.05 -29.75
CA THR A 477 -7.25 -50.19 -29.17
C THR A 477 -7.82 -49.15 -28.20
N ILE A 478 -8.58 -49.63 -27.21
CA ILE A 478 -8.92 -48.80 -26.06
C ILE A 478 -7.62 -48.69 -25.27
N ASP A 479 -6.99 -47.52 -25.30
CA ASP A 479 -5.70 -47.31 -24.65
C ASP A 479 -5.87 -47.35 -23.13
N GLU A 480 -5.69 -48.54 -22.55
CA GLU A 480 -5.71 -48.79 -21.11
C GLU A 480 -4.62 -47.97 -20.38
N GLN A 481 -3.55 -47.54 -21.07
CA GLN A 481 -2.54 -46.65 -20.49
C GLN A 481 -3.05 -45.22 -20.27
N ILE A 482 -4.11 -44.79 -20.97
CA ILE A 482 -4.73 -43.46 -20.83
C ILE A 482 -5.87 -43.47 -19.79
N GLY A 483 -6.16 -44.64 -19.20
CA GLY A 483 -7.08 -44.81 -18.08
C GLY A 483 -8.53 -45.14 -18.46
N TYR A 484 -8.76 -45.57 -19.72
CA TYR A 484 -10.04 -46.12 -20.14
C TYR A 484 -10.12 -47.61 -19.81
N PHE A 485 -11.30 -48.08 -19.45
CA PHE A 485 -11.61 -49.50 -19.31
C PHE A 485 -12.89 -49.83 -20.07
N SER A 486 -13.07 -51.10 -20.43
CA SER A 486 -14.28 -51.55 -21.10
C SER A 486 -14.81 -52.85 -20.52
N SER A 487 -16.13 -52.91 -20.31
CA SER A 487 -16.82 -54.08 -19.78
C SER A 487 -17.96 -54.48 -20.71
N LEU A 488 -18.21 -55.78 -20.84
CA LEU A 488 -19.31 -56.37 -21.60
C LEU A 488 -20.22 -57.18 -20.70
N TYR A 489 -21.51 -56.82 -20.74
CA TYR A 489 -22.56 -57.48 -19.99
C TYR A 489 -23.54 -58.17 -20.93
N GLN A 490 -23.87 -59.42 -20.65
CA GLN A 490 -24.97 -60.13 -21.28
C GLN A 490 -26.30 -59.79 -20.59
N PHE A 491 -27.33 -59.49 -21.36
CA PHE A 491 -28.68 -59.25 -20.86
C PHE A 491 -29.54 -60.51 -20.98
N ALA A 492 -29.97 -61.07 -19.85
CA ALA A 492 -30.80 -62.27 -19.84
C ALA A 492 -31.70 -62.35 -18.61
N GLY A 493 -32.97 -62.78 -18.80
CA GLY A 493 -33.93 -62.93 -17.68
C GLY A 493 -34.17 -61.63 -16.90
N GLY A 494 -34.06 -60.47 -17.55
CA GLY A 494 -34.21 -59.15 -16.93
C GLY A 494 -33.01 -58.70 -16.07
N LYS A 495 -31.92 -59.47 -16.04
CA LYS A 495 -30.68 -59.17 -15.31
C LYS A 495 -29.51 -59.02 -16.28
N LEU A 496 -28.49 -58.27 -15.86
CA LEU A 496 -27.23 -58.11 -16.59
C LEU A 496 -26.13 -58.90 -15.90
N TYR A 497 -25.41 -59.69 -16.67
CA TYR A 497 -24.34 -60.58 -16.21
C TYR A 497 -23.03 -60.16 -16.89
N PRO A 498 -21.96 -59.89 -16.13
CA PRO A 498 -20.66 -59.60 -16.72
C PRO A 498 -20.12 -60.84 -17.42
N VAL A 499 -19.72 -60.68 -18.68
CA VAL A 499 -19.07 -61.71 -19.50
C VAL A 499 -17.62 -61.34 -19.76
N ILE A 500 -17.35 -60.05 -19.98
CA ILE A 500 -16.00 -59.50 -19.99
C ILE A 500 -16.05 -58.36 -18.99
N VAL A 501 -15.39 -58.52 -17.86
CA VAL A 501 -15.21 -57.40 -16.92
C VAL A 501 -13.94 -56.69 -17.35
N GLY A 502 -14.04 -55.41 -17.65
CA GLY A 502 -12.84 -54.58 -17.75
C GLY A 502 -12.25 -54.43 -16.37
N ASN A 503 -10.96 -54.68 -16.22
CA ASN A 503 -10.03 -54.09 -15.24
C ASN A 503 -10.38 -54.09 -13.74
N ASP A 504 -11.51 -54.68 -13.31
CA ASP A 504 -11.92 -54.79 -11.92
C ASP A 504 -11.95 -56.29 -11.50
N PRO A 505 -10.93 -56.76 -10.76
CA PRO A 505 -10.85 -58.17 -10.35
C PRO A 505 -11.90 -58.54 -9.28
N ASP A 506 -12.58 -57.55 -8.67
CA ASP A 506 -13.56 -57.81 -7.61
C ASP A 506 -14.92 -58.24 -8.16
N ILE A 507 -15.19 -58.04 -9.46
CA ILE A 507 -16.46 -58.41 -10.09
C ILE A 507 -16.38 -59.84 -10.64
N SER A 508 -17.08 -60.78 -10.02
CA SER A 508 -17.17 -62.16 -10.54
C SER A 508 -17.93 -62.21 -11.86
N LEU A 509 -17.41 -63.00 -12.80
CA LEU A 509 -18.13 -63.41 -14.00
C LEU A 509 -19.49 -64.02 -13.63
N PHE A 510 -20.51 -63.70 -14.41
CA PHE A 510 -21.90 -64.17 -14.21
C PHE A 510 -22.54 -63.86 -12.84
N GLN A 511 -21.99 -62.91 -12.08
CA GLN A 511 -22.70 -62.32 -10.94
C GLN A 511 -23.62 -61.19 -11.42
N PRO A 512 -24.93 -61.18 -11.09
CA PRO A 512 -25.83 -60.11 -11.51
C PRO A 512 -25.34 -58.72 -11.06
N VAL A 513 -24.98 -57.85 -12.02
CA VAL A 513 -24.41 -56.51 -11.72
C VAL A 513 -25.37 -55.62 -10.95
N MET A 514 -26.67 -55.81 -11.15
CA MET A 514 -27.72 -55.06 -10.44
C MET A 514 -27.81 -55.44 -8.95
N ALA A 515 -27.26 -56.60 -8.55
CA ALA A 515 -27.10 -56.95 -7.15
C ALA A 515 -25.88 -56.24 -6.53
N LEU A 516 -24.83 -56.02 -7.33
CA LEU A 516 -23.57 -55.37 -6.93
C LEU A 516 -23.66 -53.84 -6.85
N LEU A 517 -24.27 -53.17 -7.85
CA LEU A 517 -24.18 -51.70 -8.01
C LEU A 517 -25.33 -50.91 -7.36
N GLY A 518 -26.30 -51.56 -6.72
CA GLY A 518 -27.42 -50.90 -6.04
C GLY A 518 -28.39 -50.11 -6.95
N ASP A 519 -29.13 -49.17 -6.36
CA ASP A 519 -30.08 -48.27 -7.05
C ASP A 519 -29.45 -46.87 -7.24
N GLY A 520 -28.75 -46.66 -8.36
CA GLY A 520 -28.04 -45.42 -8.67
C GLY A 520 -28.08 -45.06 -10.15
N GLN A 521 -27.55 -43.89 -10.51
CA GLN A 521 -27.54 -43.40 -11.91
C GLN A 521 -26.86 -44.40 -12.86
N TYR A 522 -25.82 -45.08 -12.39
CA TYR A 522 -25.04 -46.05 -13.17
C TYR A 522 -25.83 -47.31 -13.55
N PRO A 523 -26.35 -48.11 -12.60
CA PRO A 523 -27.22 -49.23 -12.92
C PRO A 523 -28.51 -48.79 -13.64
N ALA A 524 -29.06 -47.60 -13.35
CA ALA A 524 -30.22 -47.07 -14.08
C ALA A 524 -29.92 -46.82 -15.56
N SER A 525 -28.79 -46.19 -15.88
CA SER A 525 -28.34 -45.95 -17.26
C SER A 525 -28.06 -47.27 -18.00
N MET A 526 -27.41 -48.23 -17.34
CA MET A 526 -27.15 -49.54 -17.90
C MET A 526 -28.46 -50.32 -18.18
N LYS A 527 -29.43 -50.25 -17.26
CA LYS A 527 -30.76 -50.87 -17.42
C LYS A 527 -31.57 -50.23 -18.55
N LYS A 528 -31.57 -48.89 -18.68
CA LYS A 528 -32.21 -48.19 -19.81
C LYS A 528 -31.62 -48.60 -21.14
N CYS A 529 -30.30 -48.75 -21.21
CA CYS A 529 -29.59 -49.23 -22.39
C CYS A 529 -30.00 -50.67 -22.73
N ALA A 530 -30.03 -51.57 -21.75
CA ALA A 530 -30.51 -52.95 -21.92
C ALA A 530 -31.98 -53.03 -22.37
N GLN A 531 -32.81 -52.03 -22.01
CA GLN A 531 -34.21 -51.90 -22.43
C GLN A 531 -34.39 -51.26 -23.83
N GLY A 532 -33.31 -50.85 -24.49
CA GLY A 532 -33.34 -50.35 -25.88
C GLY A 532 -32.96 -48.89 -26.09
N SER A 533 -32.54 -48.16 -25.04
CA SER A 533 -32.01 -46.79 -25.21
C SER A 533 -30.69 -46.79 -26.01
N PRO A 534 -30.48 -45.83 -26.94
CA PRO A 534 -29.37 -45.88 -27.90
C PRO A 534 -27.98 -45.74 -27.28
N ILE A 535 -27.72 -44.73 -26.44
CA ILE A 535 -26.50 -44.58 -25.65
C ILE A 535 -26.88 -43.83 -24.38
N GLU A 536 -26.50 -44.37 -23.24
CA GLU A 536 -26.69 -43.73 -21.94
C GLU A 536 -25.32 -43.42 -21.34
N THR A 537 -25.24 -42.36 -20.55
CA THR A 537 -24.02 -42.05 -19.78
C THR A 537 -24.38 -41.99 -18.31
N ALA A 538 -23.43 -42.35 -17.46
CA ALA A 538 -23.53 -42.14 -16.03
C ALA A 538 -22.24 -41.53 -15.52
N THR A 539 -22.36 -40.75 -14.46
CA THR A 539 -21.20 -40.30 -13.71
C THR A 539 -21.46 -40.57 -12.25
N VAL A 540 -20.62 -41.39 -11.64
CA VAL A 540 -20.69 -41.73 -10.22
C VAL A 540 -19.54 -41.06 -9.52
N GLN A 541 -19.82 -40.46 -8.37
CA GLN A 541 -18.79 -40.09 -7.42
C GLN A 541 -18.66 -41.27 -6.45
N SER A 542 -17.49 -41.88 -6.37
CA SER A 542 -17.16 -42.88 -5.34
C SER A 542 -15.92 -42.43 -4.56
N ASP A 543 -15.57 -43.18 -3.52
CA ASP A 543 -14.38 -42.92 -2.68
C ASP A 543 -13.07 -43.08 -3.48
N LEU A 544 -13.09 -43.89 -4.54
CA LEU A 544 -12.02 -44.02 -5.53
C LEU A 544 -11.96 -42.84 -6.53
N GLY A 545 -12.85 -41.85 -6.38
CA GLY A 545 -12.96 -40.68 -7.24
C GLY A 545 -14.18 -40.71 -8.16
N ARG A 546 -14.21 -39.79 -9.13
CA ARG A 546 -15.34 -39.66 -10.06
C ARG A 546 -15.18 -40.61 -11.25
N TRP A 547 -16.10 -41.54 -11.41
CA TRP A 547 -16.17 -42.47 -12.53
C TRP A 547 -17.16 -41.97 -13.56
N GLY A 548 -16.70 -41.83 -14.80
CA GLY A 548 -17.58 -41.60 -15.94
C GLY A 548 -17.71 -42.89 -16.74
N ALA A 549 -18.92 -43.22 -17.19
CA ALA A 549 -19.14 -44.33 -18.10
C ALA A 549 -20.17 -44.00 -19.17
N ALA A 550 -19.98 -44.60 -20.34
CA ALA A 550 -20.92 -44.63 -21.44
C ALA A 550 -21.33 -46.08 -21.73
N PHE A 551 -22.62 -46.30 -21.91
CA PHE A 551 -23.23 -47.60 -22.17
C PHE A 551 -23.87 -47.61 -23.55
N ALA A 552 -23.56 -48.64 -24.34
CA ALA A 552 -24.12 -48.85 -25.66
C ALA A 552 -24.75 -50.26 -25.77
N PRO A 553 -25.92 -50.40 -26.40
CA PRO A 553 -26.63 -51.68 -26.46
C PRO A 553 -26.01 -52.57 -27.54
N VAL A 554 -25.73 -53.81 -27.18
CA VAL A 554 -25.28 -54.85 -28.10
C VAL A 554 -26.50 -55.58 -28.63
N LYS A 555 -26.63 -55.64 -29.96
CA LYS A 555 -27.79 -56.23 -30.63
C LYS A 555 -27.42 -57.53 -31.34
N ASN A 556 -28.33 -58.49 -31.30
CA ASN A 556 -28.23 -59.73 -32.08
C ASN A 556 -28.63 -59.49 -33.55
N SER A 557 -28.51 -60.51 -34.40
CA SER A 557 -28.87 -60.40 -35.84
C SER A 557 -30.35 -60.07 -36.08
N GLN A 558 -31.22 -60.28 -35.09
CA GLN A 558 -32.64 -59.93 -35.10
C GLN A 558 -32.94 -58.51 -34.57
N GLY A 559 -31.91 -57.75 -34.19
CA GLY A 559 -32.04 -56.39 -33.66
C GLY A 559 -32.47 -56.30 -32.19
N GLN A 560 -32.58 -57.42 -31.49
CA GLN A 560 -32.88 -57.47 -30.05
C GLN A 560 -31.64 -57.14 -29.23
N VAL A 561 -31.80 -56.39 -28.14
CA VAL A 561 -30.70 -56.09 -27.21
C VAL A 561 -30.39 -57.34 -26.39
N VAL A 562 -29.19 -57.88 -26.56
CA VAL A 562 -28.69 -59.10 -25.89
C VAL A 562 -27.55 -58.81 -24.92
N GLY A 563 -27.10 -57.56 -24.86
CA GLY A 563 -26.07 -57.12 -23.94
C GLY A 563 -25.89 -55.62 -23.92
N VAL A 564 -25.01 -55.16 -23.04
CA VAL A 564 -24.59 -53.76 -22.90
C VAL A 564 -23.07 -53.73 -22.89
N PHE A 565 -22.49 -52.89 -23.74
CA PHE A 565 -21.07 -52.60 -23.75
C PHE A 565 -20.83 -51.27 -23.04
N GLU A 566 -19.89 -51.28 -22.11
CA GLU A 566 -19.53 -50.15 -21.27
C GLU A 566 -18.11 -49.71 -21.63
N VAL A 567 -17.94 -48.40 -21.75
CA VAL A 567 -16.63 -47.76 -21.74
C VAL A 567 -16.62 -46.75 -20.61
N GLY A 568 -15.70 -46.93 -19.67
CA GLY A 568 -15.56 -46.07 -18.52
C GLY A 568 -14.17 -45.48 -18.40
N ARG A 569 -14.08 -44.44 -17.59
CA ARG A 569 -12.82 -43.79 -17.21
C ARG A 569 -12.89 -43.33 -15.77
N GLN A 570 -11.81 -43.58 -15.04
CA GLN A 570 -11.60 -43.01 -13.71
C GLN A 570 -11.05 -41.58 -13.85
N SER A 571 -11.71 -40.60 -13.23
CA SER A 571 -11.34 -39.18 -13.35
C SER A 571 -10.33 -38.73 -12.28
N HIS A 572 -9.94 -39.58 -11.34
CA HIS A 572 -9.13 -39.19 -10.16
C HIS A 572 -7.75 -38.63 -10.54
N GLY A 573 -6.97 -39.32 -11.37
CA GLY A 573 -5.69 -38.80 -11.86
C GLY A 573 -5.80 -37.49 -12.66
N PHE A 574 -6.95 -37.24 -13.29
CA PHE A 574 -7.22 -35.98 -14.01
C PHE A 574 -7.55 -34.84 -13.05
N GLU A 575 -8.33 -35.09 -12.01
CA GLU A 575 -8.65 -34.13 -10.95
C GLU A 575 -7.38 -33.68 -10.22
N MET A 576 -6.45 -34.60 -9.94
CA MET A 576 -5.15 -34.22 -9.35
C MET A 576 -4.29 -33.36 -10.30
N LYS A 577 -4.25 -33.68 -11.61
CA LYS A 577 -3.61 -32.79 -12.60
C LYS A 577 -4.29 -31.44 -12.68
N ARG A 578 -5.61 -31.40 -12.54
CA ARG A 578 -6.38 -30.15 -12.46
C ARG A 578 -5.97 -29.33 -11.24
N GLU A 579 -5.88 -29.94 -10.06
CA GLU A 579 -5.44 -29.25 -8.83
C GLU A 579 -3.97 -28.82 -8.89
N ALA A 580 -3.07 -29.65 -9.43
CA ALA A 580 -1.67 -29.28 -9.65
C ALA A 580 -1.55 -28.12 -10.65
N MET A 581 -2.33 -28.15 -11.73
CA MET A 581 -2.42 -27.07 -12.71
C MET A 581 -2.99 -25.80 -12.06
N ILE A 582 -4.06 -25.90 -11.28
CA ILE A 582 -4.65 -24.79 -10.51
C ILE A 582 -3.61 -24.22 -9.54
N SER A 583 -2.87 -25.05 -8.81
CA SER A 583 -1.86 -24.58 -7.86
C SER A 583 -0.73 -23.85 -8.57
N SER A 584 -0.22 -24.40 -9.68
CA SER A 584 0.81 -23.73 -10.49
C SER A 584 0.33 -22.41 -11.09
N ILE A 585 -0.92 -22.34 -11.55
CA ILE A 585 -1.53 -21.10 -12.05
C ILE A 585 -1.71 -20.10 -10.90
N ARG A 586 -2.17 -20.54 -9.73
CA ARG A 586 -2.33 -19.70 -8.53
C ARG A 586 -0.99 -19.11 -8.11
N GLU A 587 0.07 -19.91 -8.08
CA GLU A 587 1.44 -19.45 -7.80
C GLU A 587 1.91 -18.42 -8.83
N ASN A 588 1.70 -18.68 -10.12
CA ASN A 588 2.09 -17.75 -11.19
C ASN A 588 1.32 -16.43 -11.13
N VAL A 589 0.00 -16.47 -10.89
CA VAL A 589 -0.85 -15.28 -10.74
C VAL A 589 -0.44 -14.49 -9.49
N PHE A 590 -0.20 -15.16 -8.37
CA PHE A 590 0.26 -14.53 -7.14
C PHE A 590 1.62 -13.85 -7.31
N THR A 591 2.57 -14.54 -7.95
CA THR A 591 3.91 -14.02 -8.22
C THR A 591 3.85 -12.82 -9.17
N SER A 592 3.05 -12.90 -10.23
CA SER A 592 2.85 -11.80 -11.19
C SER A 592 2.17 -10.59 -10.56
N MET A 593 1.16 -10.79 -9.71
CA MET A 593 0.51 -9.69 -8.99
C MET A 593 1.42 -9.04 -7.95
N THR A 594 2.22 -9.83 -7.24
CA THR A 594 3.21 -9.30 -6.30
C THR A 594 4.24 -8.43 -7.04
N ALA A 595 4.74 -8.89 -8.18
CA ALA A 595 5.66 -8.11 -9.03
C ALA A 595 5.00 -6.81 -9.53
N LEU A 596 3.75 -6.87 -10.02
CA LEU A 596 3.02 -5.69 -10.48
C LEU A 596 2.74 -4.70 -9.35
N PHE A 597 2.41 -5.18 -8.15
CA PHE A 597 2.21 -4.36 -6.95
C PHE A 597 3.51 -3.66 -6.54
N VAL A 598 4.64 -4.38 -6.52
CA VAL A 598 5.96 -3.80 -6.21
C VAL A 598 6.35 -2.75 -7.27
N ALA A 599 6.14 -3.02 -8.55
CA ALA A 599 6.40 -2.06 -9.63
C ALA A 599 5.51 -0.81 -9.49
N PHE A 600 4.22 -0.97 -9.23
CA PHE A 600 3.29 0.14 -9.00
C PHE A 600 3.68 0.96 -7.76
N MET A 601 4.06 0.30 -6.67
CA MET A 601 4.53 0.96 -5.46
C MET A 601 5.86 1.69 -5.69
N MET A 602 6.78 1.12 -6.47
CA MET A 602 8.03 1.77 -6.86
C MET A 602 7.79 3.03 -7.69
N VAL A 603 6.95 2.97 -8.74
CA VAL A 603 6.57 4.15 -9.53
C VAL A 603 5.94 5.22 -8.66
N THR A 604 5.03 4.81 -7.76
CA THR A 604 4.39 5.71 -6.79
C THR A 604 5.44 6.39 -5.91
N LEU A 605 6.40 5.66 -5.32
CA LEU A 605 7.46 6.25 -4.50
C LEU A 605 8.37 7.22 -5.28
N LEU A 606 8.68 6.91 -6.55
CA LEU A 606 9.49 7.77 -7.42
C LEU A 606 8.79 9.11 -7.72
N LEU A 607 7.51 9.08 -8.11
CA LEU A 607 6.71 10.29 -8.35
C LEU A 607 6.64 11.15 -7.08
N GLN A 608 6.50 10.52 -5.92
CA GLN A 608 6.40 11.22 -4.64
C GLN A 608 7.68 11.91 -4.21
N ARG A 609 8.85 11.32 -4.49
CA ARG A 609 10.14 11.96 -4.18
C ARG A 609 10.25 13.31 -4.90
N ARG A 610 9.79 13.37 -6.15
CA ARG A 610 9.78 14.58 -6.97
C ARG A 610 8.77 15.62 -6.47
N ILE A 611 7.54 15.21 -6.15
CA ILE A 611 6.53 16.14 -5.60
C ILE A 611 6.99 16.73 -4.26
N ARG A 612 7.64 15.94 -3.39
CA ARG A 612 8.19 16.43 -2.12
C ARG A 612 9.26 17.48 -2.34
N GLN A 613 10.20 17.26 -3.27
CA GLN A 613 11.23 18.25 -3.61
C GLN A 613 10.61 19.58 -4.06
N LEU A 614 9.56 19.54 -4.89
CA LEU A 614 8.84 20.74 -5.31
C LEU A 614 8.15 21.44 -4.13
N ARG A 615 7.42 20.70 -3.28
CA ARG A 615 6.74 21.25 -2.10
C ARG A 615 7.73 21.89 -1.12
N ASP A 616 8.83 21.21 -0.85
CA ASP A 616 9.83 21.69 0.11
C ASP A 616 10.52 22.97 -0.44
N SER A 617 10.67 23.08 -1.77
CA SER A 617 11.15 24.31 -2.43
C SER A 617 10.14 25.45 -2.34
N VAL A 618 8.84 25.18 -2.45
CA VAL A 618 7.79 26.19 -2.22
C VAL A 618 7.82 26.71 -0.79
N HIS A 619 7.93 25.81 0.20
CA HIS A 619 8.04 26.24 1.61
C HIS A 619 9.34 27.00 1.90
N ALA A 620 10.45 26.66 1.25
CA ALA A 620 11.69 27.41 1.38
C ALA A 620 11.58 28.84 0.78
N LEU A 621 10.86 28.99 -0.33
CA LEU A 621 10.57 30.31 -0.92
C LEU A 621 9.68 31.16 0.01
N GLU A 622 8.64 30.56 0.60
CA GLU A 622 7.76 31.22 1.57
C GLU A 622 8.52 31.64 2.84
N ALA A 623 9.31 30.74 3.42
CA ALA A 623 10.08 31.00 4.64
C ALA A 623 11.19 32.04 4.46
N SER A 624 11.72 32.19 3.24
CA SER A 624 12.73 33.21 2.93
C SER A 624 12.12 34.57 2.54
N HIS A 625 10.80 34.73 2.59
CA HIS A 625 10.11 35.95 2.13
C HIS A 625 10.53 36.37 0.69
N GLY A 626 10.88 35.40 -0.16
CA GLY A 626 11.31 35.66 -1.54
C GLY A 626 12.74 36.22 -1.70
N THR A 627 13.58 36.19 -0.65
CA THR A 627 14.94 36.74 -0.70
C THR A 627 15.99 35.73 -1.19
N VAL A 628 15.75 34.43 -1.04
CA VAL A 628 16.67 33.37 -1.46
C VAL A 628 16.20 32.78 -2.79
N ALA A 629 17.11 32.73 -3.78
CA ALA A 629 16.85 32.05 -5.05
C ALA A 629 16.80 30.53 -4.84
N THR A 630 15.62 30.01 -4.54
CA THR A 630 15.38 28.57 -4.47
C THR A 630 14.95 28.08 -5.84
N GLU A 631 15.88 27.49 -6.60
CA GLU A 631 15.56 26.84 -7.87
C GLU A 631 15.35 25.34 -7.68
N VAL A 632 14.28 24.82 -8.27
CA VAL A 632 14.03 23.38 -8.35
C VAL A 632 14.84 22.84 -9.53
N SER A 633 15.68 21.83 -9.29
CA SER A 633 16.41 21.14 -10.36
C SER A 633 15.43 20.34 -11.22
N VAL A 634 15.18 20.78 -12.46
CA VAL A 634 14.27 20.11 -13.39
C VAL A 634 15.05 19.18 -14.30
N THR A 635 15.06 17.88 -14.00
CA THR A 635 15.66 16.85 -14.87
C THR A 635 14.62 16.05 -15.66
N SER A 636 13.33 16.33 -15.45
CA SER A 636 12.24 15.54 -16.03
C SER A 636 11.58 16.26 -17.21
N THR A 637 11.09 15.48 -18.16
CA THR A 637 10.36 15.93 -19.36
C THR A 637 8.85 15.67 -19.26
N ASP A 638 8.39 15.20 -18.11
CA ASP A 638 6.97 15.00 -17.79
C ASP A 638 6.31 16.29 -17.24
N GLU A 639 5.03 16.21 -16.89
CA GLU A 639 4.24 17.31 -16.35
C GLU A 639 4.81 17.86 -15.03
N LEU A 640 5.50 17.01 -14.25
CA LEU A 640 6.23 17.45 -13.06
C LEU A 640 7.43 18.32 -13.42
N GLY A 641 8.08 18.04 -14.55
CA GLY A 641 9.12 18.89 -15.11
C GLY A 641 8.59 20.25 -15.55
N ASP A 642 7.43 20.29 -16.22
CA ASP A 642 6.76 21.55 -16.58
C ASP A 642 6.40 22.38 -15.36
N LEU A 643 5.85 21.75 -14.33
CA LEU A 643 5.50 22.42 -13.08
C LEU A 643 6.74 22.99 -12.37
N GLY A 644 7.86 22.26 -12.39
CA GLY A 644 9.15 22.74 -11.88
C GLY A 644 9.68 23.95 -12.67
N ARG A 645 9.58 23.93 -14.01
CA ARG A 645 9.97 25.08 -14.86
C ARG A 645 9.11 26.30 -14.57
N GLN A 646 7.80 26.11 -14.45
CA GLN A 646 6.85 27.19 -14.19
C GLN A 646 7.02 27.77 -12.78
N PHE A 647 7.31 26.93 -11.79
CA PHE A 647 7.72 27.38 -10.46
C PHE A 647 8.99 28.24 -10.51
N ASN A 648 10.06 27.79 -11.19
CA ASN A 648 11.30 28.57 -11.32
C ASN A 648 11.06 29.91 -12.03
N HIS A 649 10.18 29.94 -13.04
CA HIS A 649 9.79 31.18 -13.71
C HIS A 649 9.07 32.14 -12.76
N MET A 650 8.07 31.66 -12.01
CA MET A 650 7.36 32.47 -11.01
C MET A 650 8.30 32.97 -9.91
N ALA A 651 9.18 32.11 -9.39
CA ALA A 651 10.15 32.50 -8.35
C ALA A 651 11.07 33.63 -8.83
N ARG A 652 11.58 33.55 -10.06
CA ARG A 652 12.37 34.63 -10.68
C ARG A 652 11.56 35.91 -10.87
N GLN A 653 10.31 35.83 -11.32
CA GLN A 653 9.45 37.01 -11.46
C GLN A 653 9.19 37.70 -10.12
N ILE A 654 8.90 36.93 -9.07
CA ILE A 654 8.69 37.46 -7.71
C ILE A 654 9.95 38.20 -7.26
N GLN A 655 11.13 37.61 -7.43
CA GLN A 655 12.40 38.24 -7.06
C GLN A 655 12.64 39.55 -7.82
N MET A 656 12.40 39.57 -9.15
CA MET A 656 12.51 40.80 -9.95
C MET A 656 11.51 41.86 -9.51
N THR A 657 10.28 41.48 -9.15
CA THR A 657 9.28 42.42 -8.65
C THR A 657 9.69 42.98 -7.29
N ILE A 658 10.20 42.16 -6.37
CA ILE A 658 10.72 42.62 -5.08
C ILE A 658 11.88 43.60 -5.28
N GLN A 659 12.84 43.28 -6.16
CA GLN A 659 13.95 44.18 -6.49
C GLN A 659 13.46 45.50 -7.09
N HIS A 660 12.53 45.43 -8.05
CA HIS A 660 11.95 46.62 -8.68
C HIS A 660 11.20 47.49 -7.67
N VAL A 661 10.36 46.89 -6.81
CA VAL A 661 9.63 47.62 -5.77
C VAL A 661 10.59 48.23 -4.74
N THR A 662 11.66 47.53 -4.38
CA THR A 662 12.69 48.04 -3.45
C THR A 662 13.44 49.22 -4.06
N ALA A 663 13.89 49.10 -5.31
CA ALA A 663 14.54 50.19 -6.04
C ALA A 663 13.61 51.39 -6.22
N LEU A 664 12.32 51.14 -6.47
CA LEU A 664 11.30 52.19 -6.57
C LEU A 664 11.10 52.88 -5.22
N LYS A 665 11.05 52.13 -4.11
CA LYS A 665 10.97 52.67 -2.74
C LYS A 665 12.18 53.56 -2.43
N GLU A 666 13.39 53.10 -2.73
CA GLU A 666 14.63 53.87 -2.54
C GLU A 666 14.71 55.11 -3.44
N ALA A 667 14.15 55.05 -4.64
CA ALA A 667 14.05 56.22 -5.51
C ALA A 667 13.06 57.24 -4.96
N TYR A 668 11.87 56.82 -4.50
CA TYR A 668 10.86 57.70 -3.94
C TYR A 668 11.29 58.36 -2.61
N SER A 669 12.04 57.67 -1.75
CA SER A 669 12.52 58.26 -0.48
C SER A 669 13.50 59.43 -0.68
N ARG A 670 14.12 59.58 -1.86
CA ARG A 670 14.98 60.74 -2.19
C ARG A 670 14.18 62.02 -2.43
N PHE A 671 12.88 61.91 -2.72
CA PHE A 671 12.01 63.05 -3.07
C PHE A 671 11.00 63.41 -1.97
N PHE A 672 10.79 62.52 -0.99
CA PHE A 672 9.95 62.80 0.17
C PHE A 672 10.79 62.74 1.45
N PRO A 673 10.92 63.84 2.21
CA PRO A 673 11.82 63.84 3.35
C PRO A 673 11.29 62.91 4.47
N GLU A 674 12.07 61.88 4.83
CA GLU A 674 11.68 60.89 5.86
C GLU A 674 11.34 61.52 7.22
N HIS A 675 11.85 62.72 7.48
CA HIS A 675 11.61 63.42 8.73
C HIS A 675 10.15 63.84 8.91
N TYR A 676 9.41 64.19 7.83
CA TYR A 676 7.96 64.49 7.95
C TYR A 676 7.20 63.25 8.44
N LEU A 677 7.60 62.05 8.00
CA LEU A 677 7.03 60.78 8.43
C LEU A 677 7.33 60.48 9.90
N LYS A 678 8.58 60.69 10.32
CA LYS A 678 9.02 60.52 11.71
C LYS A 678 8.33 61.54 12.64
N ALA A 679 8.26 62.80 12.24
CA ALA A 679 7.60 63.86 13.00
C ALA A 679 6.09 63.61 13.14
N LEU A 680 5.41 63.14 12.09
CA LEU A 680 3.99 62.78 12.14
C LEU A 680 3.72 61.40 12.77
N ASN A 681 4.77 60.60 13.00
CA ASN A 681 4.71 59.21 13.45
C ASN A 681 3.79 58.33 12.58
N LYS A 682 3.94 58.43 11.25
CA LYS A 682 3.12 57.75 10.25
C LYS A 682 3.97 57.22 9.09
N GLU A 683 3.56 56.09 8.50
CA GLU A 683 4.15 55.62 7.24
C GLU A 683 3.60 56.41 6.04
N ILE A 684 4.33 56.41 4.91
CA ILE A 684 3.93 57.11 3.68
C ILE A 684 2.51 56.72 3.23
N THR A 685 2.15 55.45 3.39
CA THR A 685 0.85 54.88 3.04
C THR A 685 -0.30 55.35 3.95
N GLU A 686 0.02 55.89 5.12
CA GLU A 686 -0.96 56.30 6.14
C GLU A 686 -1.18 57.82 6.20
N LEU A 687 -0.39 58.59 5.46
CA LEU A 687 -0.49 60.04 5.38
C LEU A 687 -1.83 60.48 4.77
N LYS A 688 -2.49 61.44 5.41
CA LYS A 688 -3.73 62.06 4.94
C LYS A 688 -3.62 63.58 4.90
N LEU A 689 -4.40 64.18 4.01
CA LEU A 689 -4.54 65.64 3.96
C LEU A 689 -5.03 66.16 5.32
N GLY A 690 -4.37 67.20 5.83
CA GLY A 690 -4.71 67.81 7.12
C GLY A 690 -4.03 67.18 8.33
N ASP A 691 -3.27 66.09 8.16
CA ASP A 691 -2.37 65.59 9.20
C ASP A 691 -1.37 66.69 9.59
N ASN A 692 -1.31 67.03 10.87
CA ASN A 692 -0.42 68.07 11.38
C ASN A 692 0.05 67.76 12.81
N ARG A 693 1.20 68.33 13.17
CA ARG A 693 1.78 68.28 14.50
C ARG A 693 2.36 69.65 14.86
N GLU A 694 2.08 70.10 16.07
CA GLU A 694 2.69 71.28 16.67
C GLU A 694 4.00 70.88 17.36
N LEU A 695 5.06 71.67 17.13
CA LEU A 695 6.39 71.50 17.68
C LEU A 695 6.75 72.77 18.45
N ASP A 696 6.58 72.73 19.77
CA ASP A 696 6.65 73.91 20.63
C ASP A 696 8.08 74.34 21.01
N GLN A 697 9.09 73.51 20.68
CA GLN A 697 10.49 73.69 21.10
C GLN A 697 11.44 73.46 19.92
N THR A 698 11.39 74.35 18.93
CA THR A 698 12.11 74.16 17.66
C THR A 698 13.03 75.35 17.40
N VAL A 699 14.29 75.06 17.06
CA VAL A 699 15.17 76.07 16.46
C VAL A 699 14.88 76.13 14.97
N ILE A 700 14.56 77.32 14.51
CA ILE A 700 14.34 77.66 13.11
C ILE A 700 15.62 78.30 12.59
N MET A 701 16.22 77.68 11.57
CA MET A 701 17.40 78.19 10.90
C MET A 701 17.07 78.52 9.44
N VAL A 702 17.37 79.74 9.03
CA VAL A 702 17.38 80.16 7.62
C VAL A 702 18.81 80.47 7.26
N SER A 703 19.32 79.87 6.19
CA SER A 703 20.63 80.23 5.65
C SER A 703 20.55 80.54 4.18
N ASN A 704 21.09 81.69 3.76
CA ASN A 704 21.21 82.08 2.35
C ASN A 704 22.64 82.51 2.02
N LEU A 705 23.04 82.34 0.77
CA LEU A 705 24.27 82.90 0.22
C LEU A 705 24.15 84.42 0.12
N ARG A 706 25.09 85.14 0.73
CA ARG A 706 25.15 86.61 0.69
C ARG A 706 25.44 87.09 -0.73
N ARG A 707 24.74 88.15 -1.17
CA ARG A 707 24.87 88.77 -2.50
C ARG A 707 24.70 87.79 -3.66
N PHE A 708 23.88 86.77 -3.47
CA PHE A 708 23.69 85.70 -4.47
C PHE A 708 23.34 86.25 -5.86
N GLN A 709 22.39 87.19 -5.95
CA GLN A 709 21.95 87.80 -7.21
C GLN A 709 23.09 88.50 -7.96
N GLU A 710 24.04 89.12 -7.25
CA GLU A 710 25.23 89.71 -7.86
C GLU A 710 26.18 88.63 -8.40
N GLN A 711 26.32 87.51 -7.68
CA GLN A 711 27.20 86.40 -8.06
C GLN A 711 26.71 85.63 -9.29
N ILE A 712 25.39 85.53 -9.48
CA ILE A 712 24.77 84.79 -10.60
C ILE A 712 24.49 85.66 -11.84
N LYS A 713 24.59 86.98 -11.73
CA LYS A 713 24.26 87.91 -12.82
C LYS A 713 25.12 87.64 -14.06
N GLY A 714 24.47 87.34 -15.18
CA GLY A 714 25.13 87.04 -16.45
C GLY A 714 25.76 85.65 -16.54
N LYS A 715 25.43 84.72 -15.62
CA LYS A 715 25.87 83.31 -15.64
C LYS A 715 24.84 82.39 -16.30
N SER A 716 25.30 81.22 -16.77
CA SER A 716 24.43 80.20 -17.38
C SER A 716 23.57 79.48 -16.32
N SER A 717 22.45 78.91 -16.74
CA SER A 717 21.57 78.13 -15.86
C SER A 717 22.32 76.98 -15.19
N ASP A 718 23.18 76.26 -15.92
CA ASP A 718 23.95 75.13 -15.38
C ASP A 718 24.95 75.59 -14.31
N TYR A 719 25.61 76.72 -14.51
CA TYR A 719 26.50 77.31 -13.51
C TYR A 719 25.73 77.67 -12.24
N ILE A 720 24.54 78.27 -12.36
CA ILE A 720 23.70 78.65 -11.22
C ILE A 720 23.29 77.40 -10.41
N PHE A 721 22.83 76.34 -11.08
CA PHE A 721 22.47 75.09 -10.41
C PHE A 721 23.66 74.42 -9.73
N GLN A 722 24.83 74.36 -10.38
CA GLN A 722 26.04 73.79 -9.77
C GLN A 722 26.53 74.63 -8.59
N TYR A 723 26.44 75.95 -8.68
CA TYR A 723 26.79 76.88 -7.61
C TYR A 723 25.92 76.66 -6.37
N ALA A 724 24.60 76.53 -6.54
CA ALA A 724 23.67 76.22 -5.45
C ALA A 724 23.90 74.81 -4.89
N ASN A 725 24.06 73.80 -5.75
CA ASN A 725 24.31 72.42 -5.32
C ASN A 725 25.61 72.27 -4.53
N LEU A 726 26.68 72.98 -4.91
CA LEU A 726 27.93 72.97 -4.16
C LEU A 726 27.73 73.50 -2.73
N PHE A 727 26.96 74.58 -2.57
CA PHE A 727 26.59 75.08 -1.25
C PHE A 727 25.79 74.05 -0.46
N PHE A 728 24.76 73.44 -1.06
CA PHE A 728 23.94 72.40 -0.42
C PHE A 728 24.76 71.17 0.01
N MET A 729 25.73 70.73 -0.80
CA MET A 729 26.64 69.64 -0.42
C MET A 729 27.52 70.00 0.77
N GLN A 730 28.00 71.25 0.86
CA GLN A 730 28.89 71.69 1.93
C GLN A 730 28.17 71.80 3.28
N VAL A 731 26.90 72.25 3.28
CA VAL A 731 26.14 72.46 4.51
C VAL A 731 25.28 71.27 4.91
N GLY A 732 24.86 70.44 3.94
CA GLY A 732 23.90 69.36 4.18
C GLY A 732 24.36 68.30 5.17
N GLU A 733 25.64 67.89 5.10
CA GLU A 733 26.22 66.93 6.05
C GLU A 733 26.28 67.51 7.47
N VAL A 734 26.70 68.77 7.61
CA VAL A 734 26.83 69.47 8.90
C VAL A 734 25.47 69.55 9.59
N ILE A 735 24.44 69.93 8.84
CA ILE A 735 23.06 70.02 9.34
C ILE A 735 22.59 68.65 9.87
N GLN A 736 22.80 67.57 9.11
CA GLN A 736 22.37 66.23 9.50
C GLN A 736 23.14 65.68 10.71
N GLN A 737 24.45 65.92 10.80
CA GLN A 737 25.28 65.46 11.92
C GLN A 737 24.85 66.08 13.26
N GLN A 738 24.38 67.32 13.25
CA GLN A 738 23.88 68.03 14.42
C GLN A 738 22.37 67.85 14.65
N GLY A 739 21.76 66.83 14.01
CA GLY A 739 20.34 66.50 14.19
C GLY A 739 19.36 67.48 13.53
N GLY A 740 19.85 68.38 12.69
CA GLY A 740 19.06 69.32 11.93
C GLY A 740 18.42 68.70 10.70
N VAL A 741 17.30 69.28 10.30
CA VAL A 741 16.44 68.75 9.25
C VAL A 741 16.20 69.81 8.20
N ILE A 742 16.71 69.61 6.98
CA ILE A 742 16.42 70.47 5.83
C ILE A 742 14.97 70.24 5.40
N CYS A 743 14.13 71.25 5.59
CA CYS A 743 12.72 71.20 5.24
C CYS A 743 12.48 71.69 3.81
N GLU A 744 13.19 72.75 3.39
CA GLU A 744 13.06 73.32 2.06
C GLU A 744 14.42 73.85 1.56
N TYR A 745 14.68 73.65 0.27
CA TYR A 745 15.78 74.32 -0.43
C TYR A 745 15.26 75.64 -1.01
N LEU A 746 15.81 76.76 -0.54
CA LEU A 746 15.51 78.10 -1.01
C LEU A 746 16.39 78.42 -2.25
N GLU A 747 16.05 79.47 -3.00
CA GLU A 747 16.76 79.87 -4.23
C GLU A 747 18.30 79.96 -4.06
N SER A 748 18.75 80.43 -2.90
CA SER A 748 20.16 80.62 -2.56
C SER A 748 20.56 79.99 -1.22
N GLY A 749 19.77 79.04 -0.72
CA GLY A 749 19.78 78.75 0.71
C GLY A 749 19.03 77.51 1.17
N VAL A 750 19.04 77.29 2.47
CA VAL A 750 18.35 76.17 3.13
C VAL A 750 17.50 76.67 4.29
N PHE A 751 16.31 76.11 4.42
CA PHE A 751 15.44 76.26 5.57
C PHE A 751 15.48 74.97 6.40
N VAL A 752 15.85 75.10 7.67
CA VAL A 752 16.21 73.97 8.52
C VAL A 752 15.53 74.10 9.89
N LEU A 753 15.08 72.97 10.43
CA LEU A 753 14.56 72.86 11.79
C LEU A 753 15.44 71.96 12.65
N PHE A 754 15.61 72.30 13.93
CA PHE A 754 16.20 71.43 14.95
C PHE A 754 15.21 71.27 16.11
N GLU A 755 14.86 70.03 16.43
CA GLU A 755 13.97 69.72 17.56
C GLU A 755 14.79 69.66 18.86
N GLY A 756 14.63 70.65 19.75
CA GLY A 756 15.10 70.62 21.13
C GLY A 756 16.61 70.83 21.41
N ASP A 757 17.50 70.72 20.42
CA ASP A 757 18.95 70.94 20.63
C ASP A 757 19.42 72.33 20.15
N VAL A 758 19.41 73.29 21.07
CA VAL A 758 19.75 74.69 20.80
C VAL A 758 21.26 74.90 20.62
N ASP A 759 22.08 74.28 21.47
CA ASP A 759 23.54 74.33 21.39
C ASP A 759 24.02 73.69 20.07
N GLY A 760 23.49 72.51 19.71
CA GLY A 760 23.81 71.83 18.46
C GLY A 760 23.44 72.64 17.20
N ALA A 761 22.32 73.36 17.23
CA ALA A 761 21.93 74.24 16.11
C ALA A 761 22.90 75.43 15.93
N LEU A 762 23.42 75.99 17.04
CA LEU A 762 24.42 77.06 16.97
C LEU A 762 25.77 76.53 16.47
N ASP A 763 26.21 75.37 16.96
CA ASP A 763 27.42 74.69 16.49
C ASP A 763 27.33 74.37 15.00
N ALA A 764 26.18 73.88 14.53
CA ALA A 764 25.91 73.64 13.11
C ALA A 764 26.06 74.93 12.30
N ALA A 765 25.48 76.04 12.76
CA ALA A 765 25.58 77.32 12.07
C ALA A 765 27.02 77.83 11.99
N ILE A 766 27.79 77.71 13.08
CA ILE A 766 29.21 78.10 13.11
C ILE A 766 30.01 77.23 12.12
N GLU A 767 29.83 75.92 12.16
CA GLU A 767 30.52 74.98 11.28
C GLU A 767 30.14 75.19 9.81
N MET A 768 28.86 75.44 9.48
CA MET A 768 28.41 75.73 8.12
C MET A 768 29.15 76.94 7.52
N VAL A 769 29.23 78.06 8.25
CA VAL A 769 29.94 79.26 7.79
C VAL A 769 31.42 78.98 7.60
N GLN A 770 32.05 78.22 8.51
CA GLN A 770 33.45 77.83 8.41
C GLN A 770 33.72 76.90 7.22
N ARG A 771 32.83 75.93 6.98
CA ARG A 771 32.97 74.93 5.91
C ARG A 771 32.76 75.53 4.54
N VAL A 772 31.81 76.46 4.38
CA VAL A 772 31.64 77.25 3.16
C VAL A 772 32.88 78.11 2.90
N ARG A 773 33.42 78.78 3.94
CA ARG A 773 34.64 79.58 3.82
C ARG A 773 35.87 78.73 3.45
N ALA A 774 36.00 77.53 4.01
CA ALA A 774 37.08 76.60 3.68
C ALA A 774 36.94 76.07 2.25
N GLY A 775 35.72 75.64 1.87
CA GLY A 775 35.40 75.08 0.57
C GLY A 775 35.56 76.05 -0.60
N ASN A 776 35.52 77.37 -0.36
CA ASN A 776 35.89 78.39 -1.36
C ASN A 776 37.30 78.20 -1.96
N ARG A 777 38.23 77.56 -1.23
CA ARG A 777 39.58 77.26 -1.73
C ARG A 777 39.59 76.13 -2.76
N ASP A 778 38.70 75.15 -2.60
CA ASP A 778 38.65 73.91 -3.39
C ASP A 778 37.61 73.99 -4.53
N ALA A 779 36.62 74.88 -4.41
CA ALA A 779 35.49 75.03 -5.32
C ALA A 779 35.86 75.54 -6.73
N ALA A 780 36.92 76.36 -6.84
CA ALA A 780 37.34 76.96 -8.10
C ALA A 780 37.78 75.94 -9.16
N SER A 781 38.27 74.77 -8.74
CA SER A 781 38.64 73.67 -9.64
C SER A 781 37.48 72.76 -10.06
N LEU A 782 36.38 72.72 -9.30
CA LEU A 782 35.27 71.78 -9.53
C LEU A 782 34.25 72.29 -10.54
N ILE A 783 33.96 73.60 -10.55
CA ILE A 783 32.99 74.19 -11.48
C ILE A 783 33.60 74.44 -12.87
N ALA A 784 34.92 74.70 -12.94
CA ALA A 784 35.63 74.94 -14.20
C ALA A 784 35.69 73.71 -15.14
N VAL A 785 35.45 72.50 -14.64
CA VAL A 785 35.49 71.25 -15.42
C VAL A 785 34.11 70.95 -16.07
N ALA A 786 33.04 71.59 -15.61
CA ALA A 786 31.67 71.27 -15.99
C ALA A 786 30.99 72.34 -16.87
N SER A 787 31.66 73.47 -17.13
CA SER A 787 31.18 74.49 -18.05
C SER A 787 31.89 74.39 -19.40
N ASP A 788 31.14 74.13 -20.47
CA ASP A 788 31.56 74.11 -21.89
C ASP A 788 31.99 75.51 -22.42
N GLU A 789 32.44 76.41 -21.56
CA GLU A 789 32.98 77.74 -21.94
C GLU A 789 34.46 77.68 -22.40
N ALA A 790 34.99 76.47 -22.65
CA ALA A 790 36.32 76.25 -23.21
C ALA A 790 36.36 76.24 -24.76
N SER A 791 35.24 76.53 -25.44
CA SER A 791 35.12 76.43 -26.89
C SER A 791 34.80 77.75 -27.61
N ASP A 792 35.53 78.82 -27.29
CA ASP A 792 35.72 79.94 -28.23
C ASP A 792 37.21 80.34 -28.27
N VAL A 793 37.95 79.63 -29.13
CA VAL A 793 39.33 79.95 -29.48
C VAL A 793 39.30 81.07 -30.51
N ASP A 794 39.49 82.31 -30.06
CA ASP A 794 39.77 83.43 -30.98
C ASP A 794 41.27 83.67 -31.17
N ARG A 795 41.64 83.92 -32.42
CA ARG A 795 42.92 83.60 -33.08
C ARG A 795 44.07 84.59 -32.85
N ASN A 796 44.20 85.21 -31.68
CA ASN A 796 45.35 86.07 -31.37
C ASN A 796 46.11 85.50 -30.17
N GLY A 797 47.22 84.80 -30.47
CA GLY A 797 48.07 84.08 -29.52
C GLY A 797 48.67 84.94 -28.40
N VAL A 798 47.84 85.23 -27.40
CA VAL A 798 48.23 85.69 -26.07
C VAL A 798 47.57 84.73 -25.08
N SER A 799 48.38 84.04 -24.27
CA SER A 799 47.91 83.08 -23.26
C SER A 799 46.90 83.71 -22.29
N PRO A 800 45.68 83.16 -22.13
CA PRO A 800 44.74 83.60 -21.11
C PRO A 800 44.87 82.75 -19.83
N LEU A 801 46.09 82.64 -19.28
CA LEU A 801 46.35 81.88 -18.03
C LEU A 801 46.61 82.78 -16.80
N GLU A 802 46.53 84.10 -16.94
CA GLU A 802 46.82 85.03 -15.83
C GLU A 802 45.73 86.07 -15.54
N ASN A 803 44.54 85.98 -16.14
CA ASN A 803 43.50 86.97 -15.85
C ASN A 803 42.10 86.38 -15.84
N ARG A 804 41.46 86.45 -14.66
CA ARG A 804 40.03 86.20 -14.36
C ARG A 804 39.60 84.76 -14.07
N ASN A 805 40.14 84.17 -13.01
CA ASN A 805 39.26 83.43 -12.09
C ASN A 805 38.97 84.37 -10.91
N PRO A 806 37.78 85.02 -10.82
CA PRO A 806 37.42 85.66 -9.56
C PRO A 806 37.44 84.56 -8.50
N ALA A 807 38.26 84.75 -7.46
CA ALA A 807 38.26 83.87 -6.30
C ALA A 807 36.80 83.68 -5.86
N MET A 808 36.30 82.46 -6.03
CA MET A 808 34.93 82.12 -5.66
C MET A 808 34.81 82.36 -4.16
N ASN A 809 33.99 83.32 -3.77
CA ASN A 809 33.89 83.77 -2.38
C ASN A 809 32.45 83.60 -1.91
N MET A 810 32.00 82.35 -1.80
CA MET A 810 30.71 82.05 -1.19
C MET A 810 30.74 82.51 0.26
N LYS A 811 29.76 83.32 0.65
CA LYS A 811 29.54 83.70 2.03
C LYS A 811 28.15 83.22 2.43
N ALA A 812 28.08 82.37 3.44
CA ALA A 812 26.80 81.96 4.02
C ALA A 812 26.38 82.97 5.09
N GLY A 813 25.12 83.39 4.99
CA GLY A 813 24.38 84.06 6.02
C GLY A 813 23.50 83.09 6.76
N ILE A 814 23.38 83.22 8.08
CA ILE A 814 22.52 82.36 8.89
C ILE A 814 21.73 83.21 9.88
N ALA A 815 20.42 82.94 9.96
CA ALA A 815 19.54 83.45 10.99
C ALA A 815 19.01 82.30 11.84
N LEU A 816 19.10 82.41 13.17
CA LEU A 816 18.59 81.41 14.12
C LEU A 816 17.55 82.03 15.05
N HIS A 817 16.44 81.34 15.22
CA HIS A 817 15.39 81.74 16.14
C HIS A 817 14.79 80.52 16.83
N TYR A 818 14.49 80.64 18.12
CA TYR A 818 13.81 79.60 18.89
C TYR A 818 12.32 79.95 19.00
N GLY A 819 11.45 79.07 18.50
CA GLY A 819 10.02 79.32 18.42
C GLY A 819 9.17 78.08 18.17
N GLN A 820 7.88 78.30 17.94
CA GLN A 820 6.91 77.23 17.74
C GLN A 820 6.65 77.04 16.25
N VAL A 821 6.59 75.79 15.77
CA VAL A 821 6.28 75.50 14.38
C VAL A 821 5.17 74.46 14.24
N LYS A 822 4.28 74.67 13.27
CA LYS A 822 3.25 73.68 12.93
C LYS A 822 3.61 73.02 11.61
N LEU A 823 3.96 71.75 11.67
CA LEU A 823 4.28 70.93 10.52
C LEU A 823 3.02 70.17 10.08
N GLY A 824 2.70 70.17 8.78
CA GLY A 824 1.50 69.50 8.30
C GLY A 824 1.53 69.14 6.82
N ILE A 825 0.65 68.22 6.44
CA ILE A 825 0.47 67.76 5.07
C ILE A 825 -0.63 68.59 4.40
N MET A 826 -0.25 69.30 3.35
CA MET A 826 -1.14 70.09 2.49
C MET A 826 -1.19 69.49 1.09
N GLY A 827 -2.19 69.87 0.32
CA GLY A 827 -2.36 69.29 -1.00
C GLY A 827 -3.67 69.65 -1.66
N THR A 828 -3.81 69.21 -2.91
CA THR A 828 -5.03 69.38 -3.69
C THR A 828 -5.85 68.10 -3.66
N VAL A 829 -7.17 68.26 -3.61
CA VAL A 829 -8.13 67.17 -3.72
C VAL A 829 -9.09 67.46 -4.87
N THR A 830 -9.45 66.41 -5.60
CA THR A 830 -10.54 66.46 -6.59
C THR A 830 -11.79 65.85 -5.95
N GLU A 831 -12.91 66.57 -6.00
CA GLU A 831 -14.17 66.11 -5.39
C GLU A 831 -14.78 64.95 -6.18
N GLY A 832 -14.92 63.79 -5.53
CA GLY A 832 -15.90 62.78 -5.90
C GLY A 832 -17.20 62.98 -5.13
N GLU A 833 -18.33 62.47 -5.62
CA GLU A 833 -19.69 62.66 -5.06
C GLU A 833 -19.86 62.24 -3.58
N LYS A 834 -18.89 61.53 -2.98
CA LYS A 834 -18.91 61.12 -1.57
C LYS A 834 -17.60 61.48 -0.89
N GLU A 835 -17.69 61.81 0.40
CA GLU A 835 -16.54 62.20 1.23
C GLU A 835 -15.46 61.10 1.34
N ARG A 836 -15.81 59.84 1.08
CA ARG A 836 -14.87 58.69 1.01
C ARG A 836 -14.09 58.59 -0.31
N ASP A 837 -14.50 59.34 -1.34
CA ASP A 837 -13.93 59.27 -2.69
C ASP A 837 -13.02 60.47 -3.01
N LYS A 838 -12.74 61.35 -2.03
CA LYS A 838 -11.72 62.40 -2.16
C LYS A 838 -10.34 61.77 -2.30
N LYS A 839 -9.79 61.78 -3.51
CA LYS A 839 -8.43 61.31 -3.81
C LYS A 839 -7.49 62.52 -3.82
N ALA A 840 -6.48 62.50 -2.95
CA ALA A 840 -5.41 63.49 -2.97
C ALA A 840 -4.59 63.31 -4.26
N GLU A 841 -4.43 64.37 -5.03
CA GLU A 841 -3.64 64.33 -6.28
C GLU A 841 -2.16 64.61 -6.02
N ARG A 842 -1.89 65.59 -5.16
CA ARG A 842 -0.54 65.97 -4.71
C ARG A 842 -0.59 66.29 -3.23
N LEU A 843 0.29 65.67 -2.46
CA LEU A 843 0.52 65.96 -1.04
C LEU A 843 1.93 66.51 -0.88
N GLU A 844 2.08 67.52 -0.03
CA GLU A 844 3.34 68.19 0.26
C GLU A 844 3.42 68.50 1.75
N GLY A 845 4.56 68.20 2.37
CA GLY A 845 4.84 68.60 3.74
C GLY A 845 5.16 70.08 3.77
N ASN A 846 4.49 70.84 4.64
CA ASN A 846 4.72 72.27 4.78
C ASN A 846 4.76 72.69 6.26
N ILE A 847 5.40 73.81 6.54
CA ILE A 847 5.58 74.36 7.87
C ILE A 847 4.91 75.73 7.92
N LEU A 848 4.00 75.91 8.87
CA LEU A 848 3.32 77.18 9.11
C LEU A 848 3.70 77.70 10.49
N SER A 849 4.35 78.85 10.54
CA SER A 849 4.52 79.61 11.78
C SER A 849 4.89 81.08 11.52
N PRO A 850 4.38 82.02 12.35
CA PRO A 850 4.91 83.38 12.41
C PRO A 850 6.43 83.41 12.62
N ASP A 851 6.99 82.51 13.44
CA ASP A 851 8.41 82.46 13.79
C ASP A 851 9.32 82.15 12.59
N VAL A 852 8.77 81.47 11.57
CA VAL A 852 9.44 81.27 10.26
C VAL A 852 9.54 82.58 9.50
N THR A 853 8.46 83.36 9.48
CA THR A 853 8.44 84.70 8.86
C THR A 853 9.48 85.61 9.54
N LEU A 854 9.57 85.58 10.87
CA LEU A 854 10.59 86.34 11.61
C LEU A 854 12.00 85.91 11.22
N SER A 855 12.26 84.60 11.13
CA SER A 855 13.59 84.07 10.75
C SER A 855 14.00 84.49 9.32
N MET A 856 13.06 84.54 8.38
CA MET A 856 13.31 85.05 7.02
C MET A 856 13.60 86.55 7.01
N LEU A 857 12.91 87.34 7.85
CA LEU A 857 13.19 88.78 8.01
C LEU A 857 14.56 89.02 8.67
N MET A 858 14.93 88.19 9.63
CA MET A 858 16.25 88.20 10.27
C MET A 858 17.37 87.93 9.27
N ASP A 859 17.22 86.93 8.39
CA ASP A 859 18.23 86.63 7.38
C ASP A 859 18.43 87.80 6.40
N LYS A 860 17.33 88.39 5.91
CA LYS A 860 17.40 89.60 5.07
C LYS A 860 18.11 90.75 5.77
N LEU A 861 17.77 91.01 7.04
CA LEU A 861 18.46 92.03 7.82
C LEU A 861 19.95 91.70 7.96
N ALA A 862 20.30 90.45 8.26
CA ALA A 862 21.66 90.00 8.44
C ALA A 862 22.52 90.21 7.17
N GLU A 863 21.93 90.16 5.98
CA GLU A 863 22.59 90.56 4.73
C GLU A 863 22.90 92.07 4.67
N VAL A 864 21.95 92.92 5.05
CA VAL A 864 22.10 94.38 5.06
C VAL A 864 23.19 94.82 6.05
N ILE A 865 23.22 94.21 7.23
CA ILE A 865 24.19 94.53 8.28
C ILE A 865 25.47 93.69 8.21
N ASP A 866 25.66 92.89 7.15
CA ASP A 866 26.83 92.02 6.89
C ASP A 866 27.25 91.17 8.10
N VAL A 867 26.26 90.54 8.77
CA VAL A 867 26.46 89.62 9.89
C VAL A 867 26.39 88.17 9.40
N SER A 868 27.35 87.35 9.81
CA SER A 868 27.42 85.93 9.44
C SER A 868 26.32 85.10 10.11
N ILE A 869 26.13 85.27 11.42
CA ILE A 869 25.11 84.56 12.20
C ILE A 869 24.33 85.57 13.06
N LEU A 870 23.04 85.75 12.76
CA LEU A 870 22.14 86.60 13.51
C LEU A 870 21.15 85.75 14.30
N THR A 871 21.01 86.03 15.59
CA THR A 871 20.12 85.28 16.48
C THR A 871 19.23 86.21 17.29
N THR A 872 18.15 85.69 17.89
CA THR A 872 17.38 86.44 18.89
C THR A 872 17.98 86.26 20.29
N ALA A 873 17.78 87.23 21.18
CA ALA A 873 18.15 87.06 22.59
C ALA A 873 17.40 85.87 23.24
N ALA A 874 16.17 85.59 22.80
CA ALA A 874 15.42 84.40 23.22
C ALA A 874 16.14 83.09 22.84
N PHE A 875 16.76 83.01 21.66
CA PHE A 875 17.56 81.85 21.26
C PHE A 875 18.78 81.68 22.18
N ILE A 876 19.52 82.76 22.45
CA ILE A 876 20.70 82.73 23.34
C ILE A 876 20.32 82.33 24.78
N GLY A 877 19.12 82.72 25.25
CA GLY A 877 18.62 82.37 26.57
C GLY A 877 18.34 80.88 26.79
N GLU A 878 18.15 80.12 25.70
CA GLU A 878 17.91 78.67 25.75
C GLU A 878 19.19 77.83 25.60
N LEU A 879 20.35 78.46 25.36
CA LEU A 879 21.64 77.77 25.32
C LEU A 879 22.03 77.26 26.71
N LYS A 880 22.56 76.03 26.78
CA LYS A 880 23.01 75.44 28.06
C LYS A 880 24.28 76.10 28.57
N ASN A 881 25.22 76.40 27.67
CA ASN A 881 26.51 77.01 28.00
C ASN A 881 26.81 78.26 27.14
N PRO A 882 26.17 79.41 27.38
CA PRO A 882 26.37 80.61 26.55
C PRO A 882 27.83 81.11 26.54
N ASP A 883 28.56 80.96 27.65
CA ASP A 883 29.93 81.50 27.83
C ASP A 883 30.98 80.90 26.88
N GLN A 884 30.68 79.78 26.22
CA GLN A 884 31.60 79.17 25.26
C GLN A 884 31.61 79.89 23.90
N TYR A 885 30.58 80.70 23.62
CA TYR A 885 30.41 81.39 22.35
C TYR A 885 30.73 82.89 22.47
N GLN A 886 31.26 83.46 21.38
CA GLN A 886 31.49 84.90 21.29
C GLN A 886 30.33 85.58 20.56
N PHE A 887 29.58 86.42 21.29
CA PHE A 887 28.44 87.15 20.76
C PHE A 887 28.27 88.53 21.41
N ARG A 888 27.47 89.40 20.77
CA ARG A 888 27.12 90.73 21.30
C ARG A 888 25.67 91.09 20.99
N SER A 889 24.97 91.75 21.91
CA SER A 889 23.61 92.25 21.67
C SER A 889 23.67 93.43 20.71
N ILE A 890 22.89 93.38 19.63
CA ILE A 890 22.73 94.50 18.69
C ILE A 890 21.51 95.36 19.05
N GLY A 891 20.86 95.11 20.18
CA GLY A 891 19.72 95.89 20.67
C GLY A 891 18.36 95.38 20.17
N LYS A 892 17.31 96.16 20.48
CA LYS A 892 15.92 95.87 20.09
C LYS A 892 15.65 96.38 18.68
N LEU A 893 15.15 95.53 17.80
CA LEU A 893 14.79 95.87 16.43
C LEU A 893 13.31 95.60 16.18
N ARG A 894 12.68 96.46 15.40
CA ARG A 894 11.29 96.34 14.98
C ARG A 894 11.19 96.16 13.48
N PHE A 895 10.57 95.07 13.06
CA PHE A 895 10.34 94.73 11.66
C PHE A 895 8.94 95.16 11.22
N ARG A 896 8.81 95.61 9.96
CA ARG A 896 7.51 95.92 9.37
C ARG A 896 6.68 94.64 9.25
N GLY A 897 5.47 94.66 9.81
CA GLY A 897 4.57 93.48 9.84
C GLY A 897 4.77 92.56 11.04
N TRP A 898 5.69 92.88 11.95
CA TRP A 898 5.87 92.18 13.23
C TRP A 898 5.58 93.14 14.39
N GLU A 899 4.56 92.84 15.20
CA GLU A 899 4.03 93.81 16.18
C GLU A 899 4.99 94.15 17.33
N ARG A 900 5.90 93.22 17.69
CA ARG A 900 6.78 93.35 18.86
C ARG A 900 8.22 93.62 18.44
N ALA A 901 8.91 94.51 19.16
CA ALA A 901 10.36 94.64 19.01
C ALA A 901 11.06 93.39 19.56
N VAL A 902 12.04 92.88 18.81
CA VAL A 902 12.80 91.67 19.16
C VAL A 902 14.24 92.07 19.41
N GLU A 903 14.81 91.62 20.52
CA GLU A 903 16.22 91.83 20.80
C GLU A 903 17.06 90.84 19.99
N MET A 904 18.04 91.36 19.26
CA MET A 904 18.87 90.61 18.34
C MET A 904 20.32 90.53 18.84
N VAL A 905 21.00 89.46 18.47
CA VAL A 905 22.36 89.13 18.90
C VAL A 905 23.19 88.71 17.69
N ASP A 906 24.33 89.37 17.50
CA ASP A 906 25.36 89.03 16.51
C ASP A 906 26.30 88.00 17.14
N VAL A 907 26.25 86.76 16.63
CA VAL A 907 27.19 85.69 17.02
C VAL A 907 28.34 85.70 16.03
N TYR A 908 29.49 86.19 16.47
CA TYR A 908 30.65 86.41 15.62
C TYR A 908 31.72 85.32 15.75
N ASP A 909 31.41 84.21 16.42
CA ASP A 909 32.35 83.09 16.56
C ASP A 909 32.59 82.29 15.26
N SER A 910 31.81 82.56 14.21
CA SER A 910 32.11 82.05 12.86
C SER A 910 32.93 83.03 12.01
N ASP A 911 33.14 84.27 12.46
CA ASP A 911 33.84 85.30 11.68
C ASP A 911 35.33 84.98 11.51
N SER A 912 35.99 85.69 10.60
CA SER A 912 37.45 85.58 10.47
C SER A 912 38.14 85.99 11.79
N GLU A 913 39.30 85.41 12.08
CA GLU A 913 40.12 85.76 13.26
C GLU A 913 40.37 87.28 13.39
N TYR A 914 40.44 87.98 12.25
CA TYR A 914 40.56 89.43 12.20
C TYR A 914 39.31 90.14 12.75
N GLN A 915 38.12 89.72 12.32
CA GLN A 915 36.86 90.31 12.75
C GLN A 915 36.52 89.96 14.20
N LYS A 916 36.77 88.71 14.64
CA LYS A 916 36.57 88.30 16.04
C LYS A 916 37.33 89.18 17.02
N ARG A 917 38.62 89.40 16.78
CA ARG A 917 39.48 90.22 17.66
C ARG A 917 39.00 91.66 17.74
N ARG A 918 38.60 92.25 16.61
CA ARG A 918 38.14 93.65 16.58
C ARG A 918 36.78 93.80 17.26
N LYS A 919 35.81 92.94 16.95
CA LYS A 919 34.49 92.93 17.61
C LYS A 919 34.63 92.74 19.12
N GLY A 920 35.48 91.81 19.57
CA GLY A 920 35.77 91.58 20.99
C GLY A 920 36.44 92.79 21.67
N ALA A 921 37.42 93.42 21.03
CA ALA A 921 38.09 94.60 21.59
C ALA A 921 37.14 95.81 21.76
N SER A 922 36.19 95.99 20.84
CA SER A 922 35.22 97.10 20.87
C SER A 922 33.90 96.76 21.58
N GLN A 923 33.73 95.55 22.12
CA GLN A 923 32.44 95.04 22.60
C GLN A 923 31.82 95.89 23.72
N ASN A 924 32.61 96.27 24.73
CA ASN A 924 32.11 97.06 25.86
C ASN A 924 31.61 98.44 25.40
N MET A 925 32.37 99.11 24.53
CA MET A 925 32.00 100.41 23.96
C MET A 925 30.71 100.31 23.12
N PHE A 926 30.58 99.22 22.36
CA PHE A 926 29.40 98.95 21.55
C PHE A 926 28.15 98.73 22.41
N ASN A 927 28.26 97.93 23.48
CA ASN A 927 27.14 97.65 24.39
C ASN A 927 26.69 98.93 25.13
N ASP A 928 27.64 99.76 25.59
CA ASP A 928 27.33 101.04 26.23
C ASP A 928 26.64 102.02 25.26
N ALA A 929 27.09 102.05 24.00
CA ALA A 929 26.47 102.87 22.95
C ALA A 929 25.03 102.42 22.64
N ILE A 930 24.78 101.11 22.55
CA ILE A 930 23.43 100.55 22.38
C ILE A 930 22.53 100.92 23.57
N ARG A 931 23.04 100.80 24.80
CA ARG A 931 22.27 101.16 26.01
C ARG A 931 21.91 102.65 26.02
N CYS A 932 22.86 103.51 25.63
CA CYS A 932 22.61 104.94 25.51
C CYS A 932 21.58 105.24 24.42
N TYR A 933 21.66 104.55 23.28
CA TYR A 933 20.68 104.67 22.19
C TYR A 933 19.29 104.31 22.68
N GLN A 934 19.10 103.13 23.30
CA GLN A 934 17.80 102.65 23.77
C GLN A 934 17.17 103.55 24.84
N ASN A 935 17.97 104.31 25.58
CA ASN A 935 17.52 105.28 26.58
C ASN A 935 17.27 106.69 25.99
N GLY A 936 17.33 106.86 24.66
CA GLY A 936 17.14 108.15 23.96
C GLY A 936 18.36 109.07 23.96
N GLY A 937 19.50 108.60 24.46
CA GLY A 937 20.77 109.34 24.53
C GLY A 937 21.55 109.37 23.22
N PHE A 938 20.93 109.85 22.13
CA PHE A 938 21.47 109.73 20.77
C PHE A 938 22.84 110.40 20.56
N ALA A 939 23.11 111.54 21.21
CA ALA A 939 24.39 112.24 21.06
C ALA A 939 25.57 111.44 21.66
N VAL A 940 25.36 110.81 22.82
CA VAL A 940 26.36 109.97 23.49
C VAL A 940 26.51 108.64 22.75
N ALA A 941 25.39 108.03 22.36
CA ALA A 941 25.37 106.81 21.57
C ALA A 941 26.16 106.98 20.25
N ARG A 942 25.93 108.09 19.53
CA ARG A 942 26.65 108.43 18.29
C ARG A 942 28.16 108.49 18.49
N GLN A 943 28.64 109.13 19.56
CA GLN A 943 30.07 109.17 19.88
C GLN A 943 30.62 107.77 20.17
N GLY A 944 29.88 106.95 20.93
CA GLY A 944 30.22 105.56 21.20
C GLY A 944 30.35 104.73 19.91
N PHE A 945 29.37 104.80 19.01
CA PHE A 945 29.43 104.09 17.73
C PHE A 945 30.54 104.60 16.82
N LEU A 946 30.85 105.90 16.81
CA LEU A 946 31.97 106.43 16.03
C LEU A 946 33.32 105.85 16.50
N GLU A 947 33.49 105.68 17.82
CA GLU A 947 34.71 105.10 18.37
C GLU A 947 34.81 103.60 18.07
N VAL A 948 33.69 102.87 18.06
CA VAL A 948 33.63 101.50 17.54
C VAL A 948 34.00 101.45 16.07
N ILE A 949 33.47 102.34 15.22
CA ILE A 949 33.79 102.40 13.78
C ILE A 949 35.26 102.74 13.54
N ARG A 950 35.89 103.57 14.37
CA ARG A 950 37.34 103.84 14.30
C ARG A 950 38.16 102.59 14.56
N GLN A 951 37.76 101.77 15.51
CA GLN A 951 38.43 100.51 15.83
C GLN A 951 38.07 99.38 14.85
N ASN A 952 36.87 99.39 14.29
CA ASN A 952 36.42 98.45 13.27
C ASN A 952 35.63 99.17 12.17
N PRO A 953 36.30 99.68 11.12
CA PRO A 953 35.63 100.37 10.01
C PRO A 953 34.68 99.48 9.20
N GLU A 954 34.74 98.16 9.37
CA GLU A 954 33.89 97.20 8.68
C GLU A 954 32.62 96.85 9.48
N ASP A 955 32.46 97.37 10.71
CA ASP A 955 31.30 97.11 11.55
C ASP A 955 30.05 97.86 11.06
N LYS A 956 29.25 97.18 10.23
CA LYS A 956 28.03 97.72 9.62
C LYS A 956 26.93 98.01 10.63
N VAL A 957 26.87 97.25 11.72
CA VAL A 957 25.88 97.50 12.79
C VAL A 957 26.17 98.83 13.48
N ALA A 958 27.44 99.09 13.81
CA ALA A 958 27.86 100.38 14.38
C ALA A 958 27.61 101.54 13.40
N GLN A 959 27.85 101.36 12.10
CA GLN A 959 27.52 102.35 11.06
C GLN A 959 26.03 102.65 11.01
N LEU A 960 25.19 101.62 11.00
CA LEU A 960 23.73 101.76 10.96
C LEU A 960 23.23 102.59 12.16
N TYR A 961 23.64 102.23 13.37
CA TYR A 961 23.26 102.96 14.58
C TYR A 961 23.83 104.38 14.61
N PHE A 962 25.05 104.59 14.11
CA PHE A 962 25.64 105.94 13.97
C PHE A 962 24.78 106.84 13.07
N PHE A 963 24.40 106.35 11.88
CA PHE A 963 23.52 107.09 10.96
C PHE A 963 22.13 107.32 11.55
N GLN A 964 21.58 106.33 12.24
CA GLN A 964 20.27 106.47 12.86
C GLN A 964 20.27 107.48 14.03
N CYS A 965 21.34 107.51 14.83
CA CYS A 965 21.52 108.56 15.84
C CYS A 965 21.53 109.94 15.18
N ASP A 966 22.27 110.10 14.07
CA ASP A 966 22.30 111.36 13.31
C ASP A 966 20.91 111.77 12.83
N ARG A 967 20.12 110.82 12.32
CA ARG A 967 18.74 111.07 11.89
C ARG A 967 17.84 111.53 13.05
N TYR A 968 17.89 110.87 14.20
CA TYR A 968 17.07 111.27 15.35
C TYR A 968 17.50 112.58 15.98
N ILE A 969 18.81 112.88 16.02
CA ILE A 969 19.31 114.19 16.44
C ILE A 969 18.82 115.28 15.49
N ALA A 970 18.91 115.06 14.18
CA ALA A 970 18.42 116.01 13.17
C ALA A 970 16.90 116.19 13.19
N ALA A 971 16.14 115.15 13.52
CA ALA A 971 14.69 115.19 13.65
C ALA A 971 14.19 115.82 14.97
N GLY A 972 15.10 116.17 15.90
CA GLY A 972 14.74 116.77 17.18
C GLY A 972 14.32 115.77 18.27
N GLY A 973 14.60 114.47 18.08
CA GLY A 973 14.28 113.40 19.03
C GLY A 973 13.40 112.31 18.44
N VAL A 974 12.78 111.52 19.33
CA VAL A 974 11.83 110.44 19.03
C VAL A 974 10.48 110.76 19.65
N SER A 975 9.41 110.12 19.17
CA SER A 975 8.07 110.24 19.77
C SER A 975 8.03 109.68 21.20
N ASP A 976 7.11 110.19 22.04
CA ASP A 976 6.93 109.73 23.43
C ASP A 976 6.62 108.23 23.54
N ASP A 977 6.03 107.63 22.49
CA ASP A 977 5.66 106.22 22.42
C ASP A 977 6.81 105.29 21.96
N TRP A 978 8.04 105.80 21.83
CA TRP A 978 9.19 105.04 21.36
C TRP A 978 9.75 104.12 22.45
N ASP A 979 9.91 102.84 22.14
CA ASP A 979 10.26 101.78 23.09
C ASP A 979 11.76 101.40 23.08
N GLY A 980 12.60 102.26 22.51
CA GLY A 980 14.04 102.01 22.36
C GLY A 980 14.41 101.12 21.19
N ALA A 981 13.46 100.74 20.33
CA ALA A 981 13.71 99.86 19.19
C ALA A 981 14.18 100.61 17.93
N LEU A 982 15.12 100.00 17.20
CA LEU A 982 15.51 100.43 15.86
C LEU A 982 14.46 99.95 14.85
N ASN A 983 13.79 100.89 14.18
CA ASN A 983 12.83 100.59 13.11
C ASN A 983 13.57 100.33 11.80
N VAL A 984 13.47 99.11 11.28
CA VAL A 984 14.05 98.74 9.98
C VAL A 984 13.03 99.04 8.88
N THR A 985 13.30 100.01 8.00
CA THR A 985 12.41 100.42 6.89
C THR A 985 12.89 99.93 5.53
N GLU A 986 11.97 99.56 4.63
CA GLU A 986 12.17 98.90 3.32
C GLU A 986 13.17 99.54 2.33
N ALA A 987 13.67 100.76 2.55
CA ALA A 987 14.70 101.36 1.69
C ALA A 987 16.10 100.74 1.86
N GLU A 988 16.25 99.80 2.78
CA GLU A 988 17.48 99.03 3.01
C GLU A 988 17.38 97.58 2.49
N ASN A 989 16.24 97.19 1.89
CA ASN A 989 16.06 95.92 1.16
C ASN A 989 16.40 96.11 -0.34
N GLY A 990 17.66 96.42 -0.63
CA GLY A 990 18.19 96.45 -2.00
C GLY A 990 18.46 95.04 -2.52
#